data_AF-A0A522RRK6-F1
#
_entry.id   AF-A0A522RRK6-F1
#
_cell.length_a   1.000
_cell.length_b   1.000
_cell.length_c   1.000
_cell.angle_alpha   90.00
_cell.angle_beta   90.00
_cell.angle_gamma   90.00
#
_symmetry.space_group_name_H-M   'P 1'
#
loop_
_entity.id
_entity.type
_entity.pdbx_description
1 polymer ?
#
loop_
_entity_poly.entity_id
_entity_poly.type
_entity_poly.pdbx_seq_one_letter_code
_entity_poly.pdbx_strand_id
1 'polypeptide(L)'
;MSQTAIDLSSREAKLDTTPLRFVTAASLFDGHDAAINIMRRIIQSQGAEVIHLGHNRSVEDVVRAALQEDADGIALSSYQGGHLEYFKYMVDMLRERGAGHVRVFGGGGGTITPEEIKQLQDYGVERIYHPNDGMHMGLVHMIEDVVQRARTARDQTEAANRKQPIQPDIDDEASVGRMLSRIEDGGFSESELKLLRKQWTHAAETGTPVIGITGTGGAGKSSVVDELLLRFLHSFPEMRIAVLAVDPTRRKGGGALLGDRIRMNALRSHRVFMRSMATRRAHVATSAVLHDAIAFLKSLPFDLVIVETAGIGQADTEIVDLVDFPVYVMTSDYGAASQLEKIDMLDFAQLVVLNKYDRRGAEDALRDVRKQWKRNHTAFQMPDEDVPVYPTIASQFNDPGVTWMFVNLCRLLREKVLHSPSTETALHPSPSGRGVGGEGSGSRDVDAKMDPHPSLRDTLSRGERGENVHCDFRPQVDTSLKEPRATVLIPGKRVRYLAEIAEQGRAINADAIRMAEAASKAQHYYESLKELGDPALPRALDLYDNAALHPSPSGRGTEGEGTSEAKEASPSNTAQDPNPHPQPLSRRERGESAGLGERGESVDRSLLTLRQRYNEAVKELTAEAIQLLRDWPSRRESVQAEFNEYTVRGKAIKVQNYRETLSHQKVPKIAPPVTRDWGEQLKYLMLENLPGAYPYTGGVYPYRRSGEDPTRMFAGEGTPERTNRRFHYVSRGQPASRLSTAFDSVTLYGEDPAPRPDIYGKIGNSGVSIATLVDMKKLYSGFDLCDPKTSVSMTINGPAPMILAMFMNTAIDQQVEKYLKEDPARWAAAQKKIAELLKGRPQPRYHGDLPQGNDGLGLALLGVTGDQLVDAETYARIKASTLSTVRGTVQADILKEDQAQNTCIFSTEFALRMMGDIQQYFVDNKVRNFYSVSISGYHIAEAGANPISQLAFTLSNGFTIVEYYLARGMQI
;
A
#
# COMPACT_ATOMS: atom_id res chain seq x y z
N MET A 1 -23.54 32.48 -15.92
CA MET A 1 -24.43 32.37 -17.08
C MET A 1 -24.22 33.59 -17.97
N SER A 2 -24.26 33.38 -19.30
CA SER A 2 -24.14 34.38 -20.38
C SER A 2 -22.72 34.83 -20.77
N GLN A 3 -21.97 33.92 -21.44
CA GLN A 3 -21.00 34.26 -22.50
C GLN A 3 -20.53 33.04 -23.34
N THR A 4 -21.24 31.90 -23.28
CA THR A 4 -20.83 30.61 -23.88
C THR A 4 -21.63 30.24 -25.14
N ALA A 5 -21.82 31.18 -26.07
CA ALA A 5 -22.63 30.93 -27.28
C ALA A 5 -21.91 31.20 -28.62
N ILE A 6 -20.63 31.57 -28.65
CA ILE A 6 -19.94 31.95 -29.90
C ILE A 6 -18.86 30.94 -30.38
N ASP A 7 -18.53 29.89 -29.61
CA ASP A 7 -17.42 28.98 -29.98
C ASP A 7 -17.83 27.52 -30.25
N LEU A 8 -19.08 27.28 -30.64
CA LEU A 8 -19.56 25.93 -30.99
C LEU A 8 -19.34 25.58 -32.47
N SER A 9 -19.21 26.55 -33.36
CA SER A 9 -19.01 26.29 -34.80
C SER A 9 -17.56 25.95 -35.18
N SER A 10 -16.58 26.23 -34.31
CA SER A 10 -15.16 25.92 -34.54
C SER A 10 -14.77 24.48 -34.18
N ARG A 11 -15.62 23.78 -33.40
CA ARG A 11 -15.37 22.40 -32.92
C ARG A 11 -15.86 21.30 -33.85
N GLU A 12 -16.80 21.59 -34.75
CA GLU A 12 -17.30 20.58 -35.70
C GLU A 12 -16.30 20.28 -36.84
N ALA A 13 -15.24 21.09 -37.02
CA ALA A 13 -14.27 20.95 -38.11
C ALA A 13 -13.02 20.08 -37.81
N LYS A 14 -12.92 19.41 -36.65
CA LYS A 14 -11.75 18.57 -36.25
C LYS A 14 -12.03 17.06 -36.21
N LEU A 15 -13.06 16.59 -36.90
CA LEU A 15 -13.49 15.17 -36.86
C LEU A 15 -12.76 14.23 -37.83
N ASP A 16 -11.91 14.75 -38.73
CA ASP A 16 -11.20 13.95 -39.75
C ASP A 16 -9.72 13.65 -39.42
N THR A 17 -9.22 13.97 -38.22
CA THR A 17 -7.81 13.72 -37.87
C THR A 17 -7.67 12.57 -36.88
N THR A 18 -6.75 11.64 -37.16
CA THR A 18 -6.37 10.55 -36.25
C THR A 18 -5.92 11.12 -34.90
N PRO A 19 -6.32 10.49 -33.77
CA PRO A 19 -6.01 11.00 -32.44
C PRO A 19 -4.50 10.99 -32.17
N LEU A 20 -4.02 11.94 -31.36
CA LEU A 20 -2.63 11.92 -30.91
C LEU A 20 -2.44 10.87 -29.83
N ARG A 21 -1.26 10.25 -29.77
CA ARG A 21 -0.87 9.25 -28.78
C ARG A 21 0.19 9.81 -27.84
N PHE A 22 -0.08 9.74 -26.53
CA PHE A 22 0.84 10.22 -25.50
C PHE A 22 1.22 9.12 -24.53
N VAL A 23 2.53 8.95 -24.29
CA VAL A 23 3.04 8.16 -23.17
C VAL A 23 3.21 9.07 -21.96
N THR A 24 2.66 8.68 -20.81
CA THR A 24 2.73 9.48 -19.58
C THR A 24 3.26 8.67 -18.41
N ALA A 25 4.24 9.20 -17.67
CA ALA A 25 4.84 8.51 -16.52
C ALA A 25 5.45 9.50 -15.49
N ALA A 26 5.74 9.03 -14.28
CA ALA A 26 6.73 9.65 -13.39
C ALA A 26 8.11 8.98 -13.58
N SER A 27 9.17 9.75 -13.37
CA SER A 27 10.56 9.30 -13.57
C SER A 27 10.96 8.11 -12.67
N LEU A 28 12.13 7.53 -12.93
CA LEU A 28 12.64 6.39 -12.17
C LEU A 28 12.80 6.76 -10.70
N PHE A 29 12.40 5.85 -9.81
CA PHE A 29 12.40 6.03 -8.35
C PHE A 29 11.60 7.26 -7.87
N ASP A 30 10.61 7.69 -8.65
CA ASP A 30 9.75 8.80 -8.31
C ASP A 30 8.31 8.32 -8.11
N GLY A 31 7.79 8.48 -6.89
CA GLY A 31 6.42 8.14 -6.51
C GLY A 31 5.43 9.30 -6.71
N HIS A 32 5.90 10.49 -7.08
CA HIS A 32 5.07 11.69 -7.21
C HIS A 32 4.25 11.67 -8.51
N ASP A 33 3.15 10.93 -8.49
CA ASP A 33 2.28 10.73 -9.65
C ASP A 33 1.07 11.70 -9.69
N ALA A 34 0.82 12.44 -8.61
CA ALA A 34 -0.32 13.35 -8.49
C ALA A 34 -0.36 14.38 -9.63
N ALA A 35 0.77 14.99 -9.95
CA ALA A 35 0.88 15.97 -11.03
C ALA A 35 0.59 15.33 -12.39
N ILE A 36 1.27 14.22 -12.73
CA ILE A 36 1.09 13.57 -14.04
C ILE A 36 -0.32 12.98 -14.20
N ASN A 37 -0.95 12.53 -13.11
CA ASN A 37 -2.34 12.08 -13.10
C ASN A 37 -3.34 13.20 -13.45
N ILE A 38 -3.09 14.44 -13.01
CA ILE A 38 -3.90 15.59 -13.40
C ILE A 38 -3.64 15.92 -14.87
N MET A 39 -2.37 16.01 -15.27
CA MET A 39 -1.99 16.36 -16.64
C MET A 39 -2.56 15.37 -17.66
N ARG A 40 -2.43 14.07 -17.43
CA ARG A 40 -2.93 13.03 -18.33
C ARG A 40 -4.45 13.07 -18.51
N ARG A 41 -5.21 13.43 -17.46
CA ARG A 41 -6.67 13.58 -17.54
C ARG A 41 -7.05 14.73 -18.46
N ILE A 42 -6.31 15.82 -18.41
CA ILE A 42 -6.53 16.99 -19.28
C ILE A 42 -6.10 16.64 -20.72
N ILE A 43 -4.96 15.96 -20.92
CA ILE A 43 -4.51 15.47 -22.25
C ILE A 43 -5.59 14.57 -22.88
N GLN A 44 -6.11 13.61 -22.12
CA GLN A 44 -7.21 12.74 -22.56
C GLN A 44 -8.47 13.55 -22.92
N SER A 45 -8.79 14.58 -22.14
CA SER A 45 -9.97 15.42 -22.39
C SER A 45 -9.88 16.26 -23.67
N GLN A 46 -8.66 16.49 -24.17
CA GLN A 46 -8.37 17.16 -25.45
C GLN A 46 -8.42 16.21 -26.65
N GLY A 47 -8.86 14.95 -26.46
CA GLY A 47 -9.07 13.98 -27.54
C GLY A 47 -7.88 13.09 -27.86
N ALA A 48 -6.84 13.08 -27.03
CA ALA A 48 -5.69 12.20 -27.19
C ALA A 48 -5.91 10.80 -26.57
N GLU A 49 -5.23 9.81 -27.14
CA GLU A 49 -5.07 8.47 -26.58
C GLU A 49 -3.86 8.48 -25.63
N VAL A 50 -4.09 8.21 -24.35
CA VAL A 50 -3.07 8.29 -23.31
C VAL A 50 -2.68 6.89 -22.85
N ILE A 51 -1.44 6.50 -23.15
CA ILE A 51 -0.78 5.31 -22.63
C ILE A 51 -0.13 5.71 -21.31
N HIS A 52 -0.77 5.36 -20.20
CA HIS A 52 -0.28 5.74 -18.87
C HIS A 52 0.54 4.60 -18.26
N LEU A 53 1.80 4.88 -17.94
CA LEU A 53 2.70 3.91 -17.31
C LEU A 53 2.71 4.02 -15.78
N GLY A 54 2.04 5.01 -15.19
CA GLY A 54 2.08 5.23 -13.74
C GLY A 54 3.39 5.89 -13.31
N HIS A 55 3.97 5.40 -12.21
CA HIS A 55 5.16 5.97 -11.58
C HIS A 55 6.34 4.99 -11.61
N ASN A 56 7.51 5.45 -11.14
CA ASN A 56 8.74 4.64 -11.06
C ASN A 56 9.10 3.94 -12.40
N ARG A 57 9.28 4.72 -13.47
CA ARG A 57 9.64 4.18 -14.80
C ARG A 57 11.05 4.56 -15.20
N SER A 58 11.81 3.56 -15.65
CA SER A 58 13.14 3.81 -16.24
C SER A 58 13.01 4.52 -17.57
N VAL A 59 14.09 5.17 -18.03
CA VAL A 59 14.11 5.77 -19.38
C VAL A 59 13.81 4.71 -20.44
N GLU A 60 14.39 3.53 -20.29
CA GLU A 60 14.21 2.41 -21.20
C GLU A 60 12.75 1.96 -21.28
N ASP A 61 12.06 1.83 -20.14
CA ASP A 61 10.63 1.46 -20.13
C ASP A 61 9.77 2.49 -20.87
N VAL A 62 10.03 3.79 -20.63
CA VAL A 62 9.27 4.89 -21.27
C VAL A 62 9.54 4.95 -22.76
N VAL A 63 10.81 4.84 -23.17
CA VAL A 63 11.19 4.90 -24.59
C VAL A 63 10.65 3.68 -25.32
N ARG A 64 10.84 2.45 -24.80
CA ARG A 64 10.26 1.25 -25.43
C ARG A 64 8.75 1.35 -25.57
N ALA A 65 8.04 1.83 -24.55
CA ALA A 65 6.61 2.09 -24.67
C ALA A 65 6.32 3.10 -25.80
N ALA A 66 7.04 4.21 -25.88
CA ALA A 66 6.83 5.20 -26.95
C ALA A 66 7.08 4.63 -28.36
N LEU A 67 8.08 3.75 -28.52
CA LEU A 67 8.39 3.10 -29.80
C LEU A 67 7.31 2.09 -30.20
N GLN A 68 6.94 1.19 -29.29
CA GLN A 68 5.94 0.15 -29.55
C GLN A 68 4.54 0.76 -29.80
N GLU A 69 4.23 1.84 -29.06
CA GLU A 69 2.96 2.56 -29.17
C GLU A 69 2.95 3.62 -30.26
N ASP A 70 4.08 3.84 -30.95
CA ASP A 70 4.28 4.89 -31.97
C ASP A 70 3.71 6.25 -31.51
N ALA A 71 4.22 6.71 -30.37
CA ALA A 71 3.67 7.87 -29.68
C ALA A 71 4.11 9.20 -30.30
N ASP A 72 3.24 10.20 -30.30
CA ASP A 72 3.55 11.55 -30.76
C ASP A 72 4.32 12.35 -29.70
N GLY A 73 4.06 12.05 -28.43
CA GLY A 73 4.66 12.76 -27.31
C GLY A 73 4.82 11.90 -26.05
N ILE A 74 5.80 12.28 -25.26
CA ILE A 74 6.06 11.73 -23.92
C ILE A 74 5.90 12.87 -22.93
N ALA A 75 5.06 12.70 -21.89
CA ALA A 75 4.94 13.68 -20.80
C ALA A 75 5.35 13.06 -19.45
N LEU A 76 6.27 13.73 -18.75
CA LEU A 76 6.90 13.19 -17.55
C LEU A 76 6.82 14.13 -16.34
N SER A 77 6.69 13.54 -15.16
CA SER A 77 6.99 14.23 -13.89
C SER A 77 8.32 13.76 -13.30
N SER A 78 9.13 14.69 -12.77
CA SER A 78 10.38 14.39 -12.06
C SER A 78 10.58 15.32 -10.86
N TYR A 79 10.43 14.77 -9.65
CA TYR A 79 10.49 15.50 -8.37
C TYR A 79 11.64 15.05 -7.45
N GLN A 80 12.38 13.98 -7.81
CA GLN A 80 13.43 13.38 -6.96
C GLN A 80 14.86 13.87 -7.29
N GLY A 81 15.01 14.77 -8.26
CA GLY A 81 16.31 15.12 -8.83
C GLY A 81 16.80 14.09 -9.86
N GLY A 82 18.00 14.33 -10.41
CA GLY A 82 18.58 13.54 -11.52
C GLY A 82 17.86 13.73 -12.85
N HIS A 83 17.04 14.79 -12.98
CA HIS A 83 16.25 15.07 -14.18
C HIS A 83 17.12 15.43 -15.38
N LEU A 84 18.28 16.08 -15.18
CA LEU A 84 19.19 16.38 -16.27
C LEU A 84 19.64 15.11 -16.98
N GLU A 85 20.15 14.14 -16.22
CA GLU A 85 20.62 12.85 -16.72
C GLU A 85 19.46 12.05 -17.32
N TYR A 86 18.31 12.01 -16.63
CA TYR A 86 17.13 11.27 -17.05
C TYR A 86 16.61 11.75 -18.43
N PHE A 87 16.38 13.06 -18.59
CA PHE A 87 15.85 13.61 -19.84
C PHE A 87 16.86 13.56 -20.98
N LYS A 88 18.15 13.82 -20.71
CA LYS A 88 19.20 13.70 -21.75
C LYS A 88 19.31 12.27 -22.25
N TYR A 89 19.36 11.31 -21.33
CA TYR A 89 19.41 9.89 -21.68
C TYR A 89 18.19 9.45 -22.51
N MET A 90 17.00 9.98 -22.20
CA MET A 90 15.79 9.72 -22.99
C MET A 90 15.88 10.29 -24.40
N VAL A 91 16.32 11.54 -24.54
CA VAL A 91 16.50 12.19 -25.85
C VAL A 91 17.54 11.44 -26.69
N ASP A 92 18.65 11.02 -26.07
CA ASP A 92 19.69 10.24 -26.75
C ASP A 92 19.16 8.88 -27.21
N MET A 93 18.48 8.14 -26.34
CA MET A 93 17.91 6.83 -26.68
C MET A 93 16.84 6.92 -27.78
N LEU A 94 16.01 7.97 -27.77
CA LEU A 94 15.03 8.22 -28.84
C LEU A 94 15.73 8.48 -30.18
N ARG A 95 16.80 9.29 -30.19
CA ARG A 95 17.59 9.57 -31.40
C ARG A 95 18.27 8.32 -31.94
N GLU A 96 18.93 7.55 -31.05
CA GLU A 96 19.63 6.31 -31.39
C GLU A 96 18.68 5.26 -31.99
N ARG A 97 17.42 5.23 -31.53
CA ARG A 97 16.38 4.30 -32.02
C ARG A 97 15.49 4.90 -33.13
N GLY A 98 15.93 5.97 -33.79
CA GLY A 98 15.23 6.55 -34.96
C GLY A 98 13.90 7.23 -34.65
N ALA A 99 13.61 7.52 -33.38
CA ALA A 99 12.37 8.11 -32.88
C ALA A 99 12.52 9.56 -32.40
N GLY A 100 13.46 10.31 -32.97
CA GLY A 100 13.68 11.72 -32.63
C GLY A 100 12.51 12.66 -32.97
N HIS A 101 11.45 12.17 -33.62
CA HIS A 101 10.23 12.92 -33.90
C HIS A 101 9.31 13.03 -32.67
N VAL A 102 9.40 12.06 -31.74
CA VAL A 102 8.60 12.01 -30.51
C VAL A 102 8.96 13.18 -29.60
N ARG A 103 7.96 13.99 -29.23
CA ARG A 103 8.19 15.22 -28.44
C ARG A 103 8.21 14.92 -26.95
N VAL A 104 9.30 15.30 -26.28
CA VAL A 104 9.46 15.09 -24.83
C VAL A 104 9.04 16.35 -24.06
N PHE A 105 8.08 16.20 -23.17
CA PHE A 105 7.56 17.22 -22.27
C PHE A 105 7.81 16.83 -20.81
N GLY A 106 8.00 17.81 -19.93
CA GLY A 106 8.22 17.52 -18.51
C GLY A 106 7.82 18.62 -17.54
N GLY A 107 7.80 18.25 -16.26
CA GLY A 107 7.64 19.16 -15.13
C GLY A 107 8.14 18.55 -13.82
N GLY A 108 8.61 19.38 -12.90
CA GLY A 108 9.16 18.92 -11.62
C GLY A 108 8.91 19.90 -10.46
N GLY A 109 7.92 20.78 -10.61
CA GLY A 109 7.73 21.89 -9.69
C GLY A 109 8.97 22.79 -9.62
N GLY A 110 9.36 23.18 -8.41
CA GLY A 110 10.59 23.97 -8.18
C GLY A 110 11.89 23.14 -8.19
N THR A 111 11.81 21.82 -8.44
CA THR A 111 13.00 20.93 -8.45
C THR A 111 13.89 21.17 -9.66
N ILE A 112 13.30 21.56 -10.80
CA ILE A 112 14.02 21.84 -12.04
C ILE A 112 14.18 23.36 -12.16
N THR A 113 15.40 23.86 -12.05
CA THR A 113 15.66 25.31 -12.06
C THR A 113 15.50 25.90 -13.47
N PRO A 114 15.27 27.23 -13.62
CA PRO A 114 15.19 27.87 -14.94
C PRO A 114 16.42 27.63 -15.83
N GLU A 115 17.62 27.56 -15.25
CA GLU A 115 18.86 27.27 -15.97
C GLU A 115 18.86 25.83 -16.51
N GLU A 116 18.43 24.87 -15.70
CA GLU A 116 18.31 23.46 -16.10
C GLU A 116 17.22 23.26 -17.15
N ILE A 117 16.09 23.98 -17.05
CA ILE A 117 15.03 24.01 -18.07
C ILE A 117 15.61 24.43 -19.42
N LYS A 118 16.35 25.54 -19.44
CA LYS A 118 17.00 26.01 -20.67
C LYS A 118 17.96 24.96 -21.21
N GLN A 119 18.81 24.40 -20.35
CA GLN A 119 19.76 23.37 -20.74
C GLN A 119 19.09 22.13 -21.36
N LEU A 120 17.98 21.66 -20.78
CA LEU A 120 17.23 20.51 -21.30
C LEU A 120 16.56 20.82 -22.64
N GLN A 121 15.99 22.01 -22.77
CA GLN A 121 15.34 22.42 -24.02
C GLN A 121 16.36 22.62 -25.15
N ASP A 122 17.50 23.25 -24.85
CA ASP A 122 18.61 23.40 -25.81
C ASP A 122 19.18 22.02 -26.22
N TYR A 123 19.11 21.01 -25.34
CA TYR A 123 19.57 19.65 -25.63
C TYR A 123 18.64 18.88 -26.57
N GLY A 124 17.33 19.09 -26.48
CA GLY A 124 16.33 18.43 -27.32
C GLY A 124 14.99 18.10 -26.65
N VAL A 125 14.78 18.46 -25.39
CA VAL A 125 13.45 18.40 -24.76
C VAL A 125 12.57 19.49 -25.38
N GLU A 126 11.32 19.17 -25.74
CA GLU A 126 10.43 20.15 -26.39
C GLU A 126 10.04 21.27 -25.43
N ARG A 127 9.61 20.93 -24.21
CA ARG A 127 9.24 21.91 -23.19
C ARG A 127 9.28 21.33 -21.78
N ILE A 128 9.88 22.06 -20.84
CA ILE A 128 9.70 21.82 -19.40
C ILE A 128 8.90 22.96 -18.77
N TYR A 129 7.75 22.65 -18.17
CA TYR A 129 6.87 23.65 -17.56
C TYR A 129 7.28 23.93 -16.11
N HIS A 130 7.59 25.20 -15.82
CA HIS A 130 7.90 25.70 -14.47
C HIS A 130 6.60 26.08 -13.73
N PRO A 131 6.55 26.10 -12.38
CA PRO A 131 5.39 26.56 -11.62
C PRO A 131 4.81 27.91 -12.06
N ASN A 132 5.69 28.85 -12.47
CA ASN A 132 5.27 30.16 -12.99
C ASN A 132 4.46 30.03 -14.29
N ASP A 133 4.81 29.08 -15.17
CA ASP A 133 4.04 28.82 -16.39
C ASP A 133 2.61 28.39 -16.05
N GLY A 134 2.46 27.51 -15.03
CA GLY A 134 1.15 27.08 -14.54
C GLY A 134 0.31 28.21 -13.95
N MET A 135 0.94 29.15 -13.23
CA MET A 135 0.26 30.33 -12.68
C MET A 135 -0.17 31.33 -13.78
N HIS A 136 0.64 31.50 -14.83
CA HIS A 136 0.35 32.47 -15.89
C HIS A 136 -0.60 31.92 -16.97
N MET A 137 -0.40 30.67 -17.40
CA MET A 137 -1.19 30.05 -18.46
C MET A 137 -2.47 29.40 -17.90
N GLY A 138 -2.41 28.85 -16.69
CA GLY A 138 -3.40 27.89 -16.22
C GLY A 138 -3.19 26.49 -16.78
N LEU A 139 -3.65 25.46 -16.05
CA LEU A 139 -3.39 24.06 -16.38
C LEU A 139 -3.97 23.62 -17.73
N VAL A 140 -5.13 24.15 -18.11
CA VAL A 140 -5.78 23.78 -19.38
C VAL A 140 -4.98 24.28 -20.57
N HIS A 141 -4.61 25.56 -20.59
CA HIS A 141 -3.85 26.17 -21.67
C HIS A 141 -2.42 25.60 -21.77
N MET A 142 -1.83 25.18 -20.66
CA MET A 142 -0.57 24.45 -20.66
C MET A 142 -0.67 23.15 -21.47
N ILE A 143 -1.75 22.38 -21.28
CA ILE A 143 -1.96 21.13 -22.00
C ILE A 143 -2.38 21.38 -23.46
N GLU A 144 -3.10 22.47 -23.74
CA GLU A 144 -3.36 22.88 -25.12
C GLU A 144 -2.05 23.18 -25.88
N ASP A 145 -1.07 23.82 -25.24
CA ASP A 145 0.27 24.02 -25.81
C ASP A 145 1.01 22.69 -26.04
N VAL A 146 0.98 21.76 -25.08
CA VAL A 146 1.53 20.39 -25.25
C VAL A 146 0.93 19.69 -26.47
N VAL A 147 -0.40 19.65 -26.55
CA VAL A 147 -1.14 18.97 -27.62
C VAL A 147 -0.87 19.63 -28.98
N GLN A 148 -0.81 20.96 -29.02
CA GLN A 148 -0.56 21.70 -30.26
C GLN A 148 0.86 21.46 -30.79
N ARG A 149 1.88 21.46 -29.91
CA ARG A 149 3.28 21.17 -30.29
C ARG A 149 3.45 19.76 -30.83
N ALA A 150 2.87 18.77 -30.14
CA ALA A 150 2.91 17.37 -30.60
C ALA A 150 2.22 17.22 -31.97
N ARG A 151 1.06 17.86 -32.17
CA ARG A 151 0.36 17.85 -33.46
C ARG A 151 1.20 18.44 -34.59
N THR A 152 1.78 19.62 -34.37
CA THR A 152 2.63 20.28 -35.36
C THR A 152 3.84 19.43 -35.72
N ALA A 153 4.46 18.74 -34.76
CA ALA A 153 5.56 17.81 -35.01
C ALA A 153 5.14 16.56 -35.81
N ARG A 154 3.96 15.98 -35.50
CA ARG A 154 3.39 14.87 -36.26
C ARG A 154 3.14 15.26 -37.70
N ASP A 155 2.46 16.38 -37.93
CA ASP A 155 2.14 16.88 -39.28
C ASP A 155 3.40 17.11 -40.13
N GLN A 156 4.48 17.62 -39.53
CA GLN A 156 5.79 17.78 -40.19
C GLN A 156 6.43 16.44 -40.55
N THR A 157 6.33 15.45 -39.65
CA THR A 157 6.93 14.12 -39.83
C THR A 157 6.16 13.31 -40.87
N GLU A 158 4.83 13.33 -40.83
CA GLU A 158 3.98 12.70 -41.83
C GLU A 158 4.23 13.26 -43.23
N ALA A 159 4.37 14.59 -43.36
CA ALA A 159 4.70 15.23 -44.64
C ALA A 159 6.04 14.73 -45.21
N ALA A 160 7.03 14.44 -44.35
CA ALA A 160 8.34 13.91 -44.77
C ALA A 160 8.31 12.40 -45.09
N ASN A 161 7.53 11.60 -44.36
CA ASN A 161 7.60 10.14 -44.36
C ASN A 161 6.49 9.43 -45.15
N ARG A 162 5.50 10.15 -45.71
CA ARG A 162 4.32 9.59 -46.40
C ARG A 162 4.62 8.62 -47.56
N LYS A 163 5.85 8.63 -48.10
CA LYS A 163 6.27 7.82 -49.25
C LYS A 163 7.35 6.78 -48.95
N GLN A 164 7.80 6.67 -47.70
CA GLN A 164 8.81 5.67 -47.36
C GLN A 164 8.15 4.30 -47.08
N PRO A 165 8.60 3.22 -47.73
CA PRO A 165 8.18 1.87 -47.39
C PRO A 165 8.64 1.56 -45.96
N ILE A 166 7.74 1.04 -45.14
CA ILE A 166 8.09 0.48 -43.82
C ILE A 166 8.43 -0.98 -44.06
N GLN A 167 9.64 -1.40 -43.71
CA GLN A 167 10.01 -2.79 -43.63
C GLN A 167 10.05 -3.17 -42.15
N PRO A 168 9.02 -3.87 -41.62
CA PRO A 168 8.96 -4.22 -40.22
C PRO A 168 10.03 -5.27 -39.87
N ASP A 169 10.73 -5.05 -38.78
CA ASP A 169 11.66 -5.99 -38.15
C ASP A 169 11.25 -6.17 -36.69
N ILE A 170 11.22 -7.41 -36.21
CA ILE A 170 10.89 -7.74 -34.82
C ILE A 170 11.89 -7.12 -33.83
N ASP A 171 13.15 -6.94 -34.24
CA ASP A 171 14.19 -6.33 -33.43
C ASP A 171 14.15 -4.78 -33.51
N ASP A 172 13.33 -4.21 -34.41
CA ASP A 172 13.00 -2.77 -34.47
C ASP A 172 11.53 -2.54 -34.04
N GLU A 173 11.33 -2.40 -32.73
CA GLU A 173 10.03 -2.12 -32.11
C GLU A 173 9.29 -0.92 -32.75
N ALA A 174 10.03 0.09 -33.23
CA ALA A 174 9.46 1.29 -33.84
C ALA A 174 8.92 1.01 -35.24
N SER A 175 9.53 0.10 -36.01
CA SER A 175 9.00 -0.33 -37.30
C SER A 175 7.67 -1.08 -37.16
N VAL A 176 7.56 -1.95 -36.15
CA VAL A 176 6.33 -2.69 -35.83
C VAL A 176 5.23 -1.74 -35.36
N GLY A 177 5.55 -0.83 -34.44
CA GLY A 177 4.62 0.20 -33.95
C GLY A 177 4.06 1.08 -35.09
N ARG A 178 4.93 1.58 -35.98
CA ARG A 178 4.52 2.39 -37.14
C ARG A 178 3.65 1.64 -38.14
N MET A 179 3.93 0.35 -38.38
CA MET A 179 3.07 -0.49 -39.22
C MET A 179 1.68 -0.62 -38.62
N LEU A 180 1.58 -0.88 -37.30
CA LEU A 180 0.30 -0.95 -36.59
C LEU A 180 -0.46 0.39 -36.64
N SER A 181 0.22 1.53 -36.46
CA SER A 181 -0.41 2.85 -36.64
C SER A 181 -0.96 3.04 -38.05
N ARG A 182 -0.22 2.66 -39.10
CA ARG A 182 -0.71 2.76 -40.49
C ARG A 182 -1.94 1.88 -40.75
N ILE A 183 -2.02 0.70 -40.11
CA ILE A 183 -3.20 -0.17 -40.16
C ILE A 183 -4.38 0.52 -39.44
N GLU A 184 -4.17 1.02 -38.21
CA GLU A 184 -5.20 1.69 -37.41
C GLU A 184 -5.77 2.97 -38.05
N ASP A 185 -4.92 3.70 -38.77
CA ASP A 185 -5.27 4.98 -39.37
C ASP A 185 -5.82 4.84 -40.81
N GLY A 186 -5.93 3.61 -41.33
CA GLY A 186 -6.40 3.37 -42.69
C GLY A 186 -5.46 3.93 -43.76
N GLY A 187 -4.15 3.96 -43.47
CA GLY A 187 -3.13 4.57 -44.33
C GLY A 187 -2.81 3.82 -45.62
N PHE A 188 -3.43 2.65 -45.84
CA PHE A 188 -3.26 1.83 -47.04
C PHE A 188 -4.50 1.95 -47.95
N SER A 189 -4.27 2.00 -49.26
CA SER A 189 -5.36 1.77 -50.22
C SER A 189 -5.88 0.34 -50.12
N GLU A 190 -7.14 0.10 -50.48
CA GLU A 190 -7.74 -1.24 -50.52
C GLU A 190 -6.89 -2.24 -51.34
N SER A 191 -6.28 -1.79 -52.44
CA SER A 191 -5.38 -2.62 -53.25
C SER A 191 -4.10 -3.01 -52.51
N GLU A 192 -3.49 -2.09 -51.78
CA GLU A 192 -2.26 -2.34 -51.00
C GLU A 192 -2.56 -3.24 -49.81
N LEU A 193 -3.65 -2.96 -49.08
CA LEU A 193 -4.06 -3.76 -47.92
C LEU A 193 -4.38 -5.20 -48.32
N LYS A 194 -5.03 -5.39 -49.48
CA LYS A 194 -5.29 -6.74 -50.03
C LYS A 194 -4.01 -7.50 -50.37
N LEU A 195 -2.97 -6.81 -50.86
CA LEU A 195 -1.67 -7.42 -51.12
C LEU A 195 -0.95 -7.77 -49.81
N LEU A 196 -0.96 -6.86 -48.84
CA LEU A 196 -0.36 -7.05 -47.52
C LEU A 196 -1.02 -8.21 -46.76
N ARG A 197 -2.36 -8.28 -46.73
CA ARG A 197 -3.10 -9.40 -46.15
C ARG A 197 -2.63 -10.73 -46.73
N LYS A 198 -2.50 -10.84 -48.07
CA LYS A 198 -1.98 -12.06 -48.71
C LYS A 198 -0.55 -12.39 -48.28
N GLN A 199 0.32 -11.39 -48.20
CA GLN A 199 1.70 -11.57 -47.75
C GLN A 199 1.77 -12.03 -46.29
N TRP A 200 0.99 -11.40 -45.41
CA TRP A 200 0.93 -11.75 -43.99
C TRP A 200 0.34 -13.14 -43.79
N THR A 201 -0.74 -13.49 -44.48
CA THR A 201 -1.33 -14.84 -44.40
C THR A 201 -0.34 -15.90 -44.85
N HIS A 202 0.39 -15.67 -45.96
CA HIS A 202 1.39 -16.62 -46.43
C HIS A 202 2.58 -16.76 -45.47
N ALA A 203 3.06 -15.65 -44.90
CA ALA A 203 4.12 -15.68 -43.88
C ALA A 203 3.66 -16.30 -42.55
N ALA A 204 2.37 -16.18 -42.23
CA ALA A 204 1.74 -16.75 -41.04
C ALA A 204 1.42 -18.25 -41.16
N GLU A 205 1.66 -18.88 -42.33
CA GLU A 205 1.64 -20.35 -42.48
C GLU A 205 2.66 -21.05 -41.56
N THR A 206 3.56 -20.27 -40.93
CA THR A 206 4.48 -20.65 -39.85
C THR A 206 3.79 -21.14 -38.56
N GLY A 207 2.48 -20.94 -38.37
CA GLY A 207 1.72 -21.61 -37.31
C GLY A 207 1.73 -20.92 -35.94
N THR A 208 2.06 -19.63 -35.85
CA THR A 208 2.02 -18.87 -34.59
C THR A 208 0.60 -18.84 -33.98
N PRO A 209 0.38 -19.40 -32.76
CA PRO A 209 -0.92 -19.40 -32.12
C PRO A 209 -1.31 -18.01 -31.58
N VAL A 210 -2.62 -17.73 -31.61
CA VAL A 210 -3.22 -16.52 -31.03
C VAL A 210 -4.12 -16.87 -29.85
N ILE A 211 -3.83 -16.35 -28.67
CA ILE A 211 -4.68 -16.48 -27.48
C ILE A 211 -5.52 -15.22 -27.32
N GLY A 212 -6.84 -15.35 -27.31
CA GLY A 212 -7.74 -14.23 -27.01
C GLY A 212 -8.21 -14.26 -25.57
N ILE A 213 -7.91 -13.22 -24.80
CA ILE A 213 -8.33 -13.07 -23.41
C ILE A 213 -9.44 -12.02 -23.36
N THR A 214 -10.64 -12.47 -23.04
CA THR A 214 -11.81 -11.60 -22.85
C THR A 214 -12.45 -11.83 -21.49
N GLY A 215 -13.39 -10.99 -21.10
CA GLY A 215 -13.97 -11.03 -19.76
C GLY A 215 -14.67 -9.74 -19.35
N THR A 216 -15.34 -9.79 -18.20
CA THR A 216 -16.05 -8.63 -17.67
C THR A 216 -15.08 -7.51 -17.26
N GLY A 217 -15.54 -6.27 -17.35
CA GLY A 217 -14.76 -5.10 -16.93
C GLY A 217 -14.29 -5.22 -15.48
N GLY A 218 -12.98 -5.09 -15.25
CA GLY A 218 -12.40 -5.18 -13.90
C GLY A 218 -12.21 -6.60 -13.36
N ALA A 219 -12.44 -7.66 -14.13
CA ALA A 219 -12.17 -9.04 -13.71
C ALA A 219 -10.68 -9.33 -13.47
N GLY A 220 -9.78 -8.47 -13.96
CA GLY A 220 -8.33 -8.61 -13.81
C GLY A 220 -7.64 -9.27 -15.01
N LYS A 221 -8.17 -9.07 -16.22
CA LYS A 221 -7.66 -9.60 -17.49
C LYS A 221 -6.19 -9.24 -17.72
N SER A 222 -5.85 -7.95 -17.73
CA SER A 222 -4.46 -7.49 -17.90
C SER A 222 -3.50 -8.00 -16.80
N SER A 223 -3.99 -8.24 -15.58
CA SER A 223 -3.20 -8.90 -14.53
C SER A 223 -2.97 -10.40 -14.80
N VAL A 224 -3.98 -11.11 -15.31
CA VAL A 224 -3.84 -12.51 -15.75
C VAL A 224 -2.88 -12.60 -16.94
N VAL A 225 -2.97 -11.67 -17.90
CA VAL A 225 -2.04 -11.56 -19.03
C VAL A 225 -0.61 -11.39 -18.53
N ASP A 226 -0.36 -10.45 -17.60
CA ASP A 226 0.97 -10.22 -17.05
C ASP A 226 1.55 -11.47 -16.37
N GLU A 227 0.75 -12.12 -15.51
CA GLU A 227 1.19 -13.34 -14.84
C GLU A 227 1.47 -14.47 -15.84
N LEU A 228 0.65 -14.60 -16.90
CA LEU A 228 0.91 -15.55 -17.98
C LEU A 228 2.22 -15.24 -18.73
N LEU A 229 2.46 -13.97 -19.08
CA LEU A 229 3.71 -13.54 -19.71
C LEU A 229 4.91 -13.93 -18.84
N LEU A 230 4.86 -13.69 -17.53
CA LEU A 230 5.92 -14.12 -16.61
C LEU A 230 6.16 -15.63 -16.65
N ARG A 231 5.10 -16.46 -16.62
CA ARG A 231 5.26 -17.93 -16.69
C ARG A 231 5.80 -18.38 -18.04
N PHE A 232 5.35 -17.80 -19.16
CA PHE A 232 5.89 -18.11 -20.48
C PHE A 232 7.37 -17.74 -20.57
N LEU A 233 7.74 -16.51 -20.18
CA LEU A 233 9.12 -16.02 -20.23
C LEU A 233 10.08 -16.81 -19.34
N HIS A 234 9.60 -17.34 -18.21
CA HIS A 234 10.36 -18.21 -17.31
C HIS A 234 10.47 -19.64 -17.83
N SER A 235 9.38 -20.20 -18.37
CA SER A 235 9.34 -21.59 -18.83
C SER A 235 10.01 -21.79 -20.20
N PHE A 236 10.02 -20.74 -21.02
CA PHE A 236 10.54 -20.75 -22.39
C PHE A 236 11.49 -19.55 -22.59
N PRO A 237 12.79 -19.70 -22.30
CA PRO A 237 13.76 -18.59 -22.29
C PRO A 237 13.97 -17.88 -23.63
N GLU A 238 13.72 -18.56 -24.75
CA GLU A 238 13.88 -17.99 -26.10
C GLU A 238 12.58 -17.43 -26.68
N MET A 239 11.43 -17.67 -26.01
CA MET A 239 10.12 -17.31 -26.53
C MET A 239 9.95 -15.80 -26.67
N ARG A 240 9.45 -15.36 -27.83
CA ARG A 240 9.04 -13.98 -28.14
C ARG A 240 7.53 -13.88 -28.25
N ILE A 241 6.95 -12.89 -27.58
CA ILE A 241 5.49 -12.74 -27.43
C ILE A 241 5.05 -11.35 -27.89
N ALA A 242 4.00 -11.27 -28.69
CA ALA A 242 3.32 -10.01 -29.01
C ALA A 242 1.99 -9.91 -28.26
N VAL A 243 1.67 -8.72 -27.75
CA VAL A 243 0.43 -8.44 -27.00
C VAL A 243 -0.31 -7.28 -27.67
N LEU A 244 -1.57 -7.51 -28.03
CA LEU A 244 -2.52 -6.47 -28.43
C LEU A 244 -3.53 -6.28 -27.31
N ALA A 245 -3.60 -5.11 -26.71
CA ALA A 245 -4.59 -4.80 -25.67
C ALA A 245 -5.55 -3.72 -26.14
N VAL A 246 -6.85 -3.96 -26.01
CA VAL A 246 -7.90 -3.06 -26.48
C VAL A 246 -8.63 -2.42 -25.31
N ASP A 247 -8.65 -1.08 -25.28
CA ASP A 247 -9.33 -0.29 -24.25
C ASP A 247 -10.46 0.57 -24.84
N PRO A 248 -11.52 0.87 -24.07
CA PRO A 248 -12.65 1.63 -24.59
C PRO A 248 -12.34 3.14 -24.74
N THR A 249 -12.68 3.71 -25.90
CA THR A 249 -12.63 5.17 -26.10
C THR A 249 -13.74 5.88 -25.34
N ARG A 250 -13.45 7.05 -24.73
CA ARG A 250 -14.50 7.85 -24.08
C ARG A 250 -15.45 8.45 -25.11
N ARG A 251 -16.76 8.17 -24.92
CA ARG A 251 -17.83 8.79 -25.72
C ARG A 251 -17.79 10.32 -25.67
N LYS A 252 -17.43 10.92 -24.54
CA LYS A 252 -17.28 12.37 -24.36
C LYS A 252 -15.80 12.76 -24.49
N GLY A 253 -15.45 13.58 -25.48
CA GLY A 253 -14.10 14.10 -25.70
C GLY A 253 -13.26 13.37 -26.76
N GLY A 254 -13.58 12.11 -27.11
CA GLY A 254 -12.92 11.38 -28.20
C GLY A 254 -11.58 10.73 -27.82
N GLY A 255 -10.97 11.10 -26.69
CA GLY A 255 -9.74 10.48 -26.19
C GLY A 255 -9.96 9.14 -25.46
N ALA A 256 -8.86 8.43 -25.21
CA ALA A 256 -8.86 7.14 -24.51
C ALA A 256 -7.80 7.13 -23.39
N LEU A 257 -8.06 6.35 -22.34
CA LEU A 257 -7.03 6.01 -21.36
C LEU A 257 -6.71 4.54 -21.62
N LEU A 258 -5.55 4.30 -22.21
CA LEU A 258 -5.04 2.97 -22.52
C LEU A 258 -4.27 2.51 -21.28
N GLY A 259 -5.02 1.85 -20.39
CA GLY A 259 -4.65 1.52 -19.02
C GLY A 259 -4.15 0.10 -18.82
N ASP A 260 -4.22 -0.77 -19.81
CA ASP A 260 -3.76 -2.16 -19.65
C ASP A 260 -2.24 -2.26 -19.40
N ARG A 261 -1.44 -1.46 -20.11
CA ARG A 261 0.02 -1.45 -19.99
C ARG A 261 0.53 -1.14 -18.58
N ILE A 262 -0.20 -0.37 -17.77
CA ILE A 262 0.21 -0.03 -16.39
C ILE A 262 0.27 -1.28 -15.48
N ARG A 263 -0.49 -2.33 -15.82
CA ARG A 263 -0.59 -3.55 -15.03
C ARG A 263 0.44 -4.60 -15.40
N MET A 264 1.17 -4.44 -16.50
CA MET A 264 2.03 -5.47 -17.05
C MET A 264 3.51 -5.23 -16.70
N ASN A 265 3.99 -5.86 -15.63
CA ASN A 265 5.38 -5.77 -15.19
C ASN A 265 6.34 -6.57 -16.08
N ALA A 266 5.85 -7.61 -16.77
CA ALA A 266 6.65 -8.46 -17.67
C ALA A 266 7.21 -7.72 -18.89
N LEU A 267 6.64 -6.56 -19.24
CA LEU A 267 7.03 -5.76 -20.42
C LEU A 267 8.45 -5.20 -20.34
N ARG A 268 9.11 -5.28 -19.18
CA ARG A 268 10.54 -4.97 -19.04
C ARG A 268 11.42 -5.88 -19.92
N SER A 269 10.94 -7.08 -20.26
CA SER A 269 11.64 -7.99 -21.17
C SER A 269 11.62 -7.49 -22.62
N HIS A 270 12.78 -7.50 -23.29
CA HIS A 270 12.88 -7.25 -24.73
C HIS A 270 12.22 -8.32 -25.60
N ARG A 271 11.88 -9.47 -25.00
CA ARG A 271 11.18 -10.57 -25.69
C ARG A 271 9.67 -10.34 -25.81
N VAL A 272 9.14 -9.25 -25.25
CA VAL A 272 7.71 -8.92 -25.31
C VAL A 272 7.51 -7.60 -26.03
N PHE A 273 6.70 -7.64 -27.09
CA PHE A 273 6.16 -6.47 -27.77
C PHE A 273 4.71 -6.25 -27.32
N MET A 274 4.32 -5.01 -27.05
CA MET A 274 2.91 -4.69 -26.73
C MET A 274 2.43 -3.45 -27.49
N ARG A 275 1.21 -3.51 -28.02
CA ARG A 275 0.48 -2.37 -28.57
C ARG A 275 -0.86 -2.21 -27.88
N SER A 276 -1.18 -0.98 -27.48
CA SER A 276 -2.46 -0.62 -26.90
C SER A 276 -3.35 0.06 -27.94
N MET A 277 -4.56 -0.44 -28.16
CA MET A 277 -5.49 0.04 -29.18
C MET A 277 -6.78 0.57 -28.53
N ALA A 278 -7.39 1.58 -29.14
CA ALA A 278 -8.67 2.12 -28.68
C ALA A 278 -9.82 1.63 -29.57
N THR A 279 -11.02 1.43 -29.01
CA THR A 279 -12.18 0.98 -29.80
C THR A 279 -12.67 1.97 -30.86
N ARG A 280 -12.31 3.26 -30.79
CA ARG A 280 -12.57 4.31 -31.80
C ARG A 280 -14.01 4.29 -32.40
N ARG A 281 -15.04 4.61 -31.59
CA ARG A 281 -16.47 4.93 -31.95
C ARG A 281 -17.24 4.11 -33.02
N ALA A 282 -16.67 3.10 -33.68
CA ALA A 282 -17.31 2.27 -34.71
C ALA A 282 -16.95 0.80 -34.50
N HIS A 283 -17.75 0.07 -33.72
CA HIS A 283 -17.51 -1.33 -33.32
C HIS A 283 -17.14 -2.26 -34.50
N VAL A 284 -17.75 -2.07 -35.67
CA VAL A 284 -17.48 -2.90 -36.87
C VAL A 284 -16.10 -2.61 -37.48
N ALA A 285 -15.62 -1.36 -37.42
CA ALA A 285 -14.29 -1.00 -37.93
C ALA A 285 -13.17 -1.53 -37.03
N THR A 286 -13.41 -1.63 -35.71
CA THR A 286 -12.42 -2.12 -34.73
C THR A 286 -12.07 -3.58 -34.96
N SER A 287 -13.05 -4.44 -35.24
CA SER A 287 -12.82 -5.87 -35.49
C SER A 287 -11.98 -6.12 -36.75
N ALA A 288 -12.24 -5.35 -37.83
CA ALA A 288 -11.45 -5.44 -39.06
C ALA A 288 -9.99 -5.00 -38.87
N VAL A 289 -9.78 -3.89 -38.14
CA VAL A 289 -8.42 -3.39 -37.83
C VAL A 289 -7.68 -4.39 -36.94
N LEU A 290 -8.36 -4.97 -35.95
CA LEU A 290 -7.77 -5.96 -35.05
C LEU A 290 -7.38 -7.24 -35.80
N HIS A 291 -8.23 -7.71 -36.72
CA HIS A 291 -7.92 -8.84 -37.59
C HIS A 291 -6.64 -8.59 -38.41
N ASP A 292 -6.51 -7.41 -39.02
CA ASP A 292 -5.32 -7.06 -39.79
C ASP A 292 -4.06 -6.92 -38.92
N ALA A 293 -4.19 -6.36 -37.72
CA ALA A 293 -3.09 -6.25 -36.76
C ALA A 293 -2.60 -7.63 -36.29
N ILE A 294 -3.52 -8.56 -36.00
CA ILE A 294 -3.20 -9.95 -35.64
C ILE A 294 -2.49 -10.64 -36.81
N ALA A 295 -3.04 -10.54 -38.02
CA ALA A 295 -2.43 -11.14 -39.21
C ALA A 295 -1.01 -10.61 -39.45
N PHE A 296 -0.80 -9.29 -39.31
CA PHE A 296 0.51 -8.68 -39.41
C PHE A 296 1.48 -9.22 -38.34
N LEU A 297 1.08 -9.27 -37.06
CA LEU A 297 1.96 -9.78 -36.00
C LEU A 297 2.32 -11.26 -36.20
N LYS A 298 1.37 -12.08 -36.68
CA LYS A 298 1.64 -13.49 -37.04
C LYS A 298 2.61 -13.65 -38.21
N SER A 299 2.77 -12.62 -39.05
CA SER A 299 3.75 -12.64 -40.14
C SER A 299 5.19 -12.40 -39.69
N LEU A 300 5.36 -11.89 -38.46
CA LEU A 300 6.65 -11.70 -37.81
C LEU A 300 7.02 -12.93 -36.98
N PRO A 301 8.31 -13.17 -36.68
CA PRO A 301 8.78 -14.35 -35.95
C PRO A 301 8.49 -14.25 -34.44
N PHE A 302 7.23 -14.02 -34.07
CA PHE A 302 6.72 -14.21 -32.70
C PHE A 302 6.27 -15.66 -32.54
N ASP A 303 6.54 -16.23 -31.38
CA ASP A 303 6.11 -17.58 -31.01
C ASP A 303 4.67 -17.62 -30.51
N LEU A 304 4.15 -16.48 -30.04
CA LEU A 304 2.82 -16.33 -29.47
C LEU A 304 2.29 -14.91 -29.65
N VAL A 305 1.01 -14.79 -30.04
CA VAL A 305 0.27 -13.53 -29.99
C VAL A 305 -0.83 -13.63 -28.93
N ILE A 306 -0.92 -12.64 -28.05
CA ILE A 306 -1.99 -12.52 -27.05
C ILE A 306 -2.84 -11.29 -27.40
N VAL A 307 -4.16 -11.44 -27.39
CA VAL A 307 -5.11 -10.37 -27.65
C VAL A 307 -6.00 -10.20 -26.43
N GLU A 308 -5.88 -9.08 -25.73
CA GLU A 308 -6.79 -8.68 -24.65
C GLU A 308 -7.87 -7.74 -25.19
N THR A 309 -9.15 -8.05 -24.92
CA THR A 309 -10.25 -7.16 -25.29
C THR A 309 -10.58 -6.14 -24.22
N ALA A 310 -11.35 -5.11 -24.59
CA ALA A 310 -12.03 -4.27 -23.60
C ALA A 310 -13.00 -5.12 -22.76
N GLY A 311 -13.41 -4.61 -21.60
CA GLY A 311 -14.39 -5.29 -20.76
C GLY A 311 -15.71 -5.50 -21.52
N ILE A 312 -16.11 -6.76 -21.66
CA ILE A 312 -17.30 -7.15 -22.43
C ILE A 312 -18.55 -7.32 -21.57
N GLY A 313 -19.71 -7.18 -22.21
CA GLY A 313 -21.01 -7.59 -21.69
C GLY A 313 -21.20 -9.11 -21.75
N GLN A 314 -22.40 -9.57 -21.37
CA GLN A 314 -22.70 -11.01 -21.30
C GLN A 314 -22.83 -11.67 -22.69
N ALA A 315 -23.17 -10.92 -23.73
CA ALA A 315 -23.47 -11.42 -25.08
C ALA A 315 -22.39 -11.12 -26.15
N ASP A 316 -21.24 -10.54 -25.75
CA ASP A 316 -20.20 -10.20 -26.73
C ASP A 316 -19.25 -11.39 -26.96
N THR A 317 -19.13 -11.85 -28.20
CA THR A 317 -18.31 -13.01 -28.60
C THR A 317 -17.30 -12.71 -29.70
N GLU A 318 -17.14 -11.44 -30.09
CA GLU A 318 -16.35 -11.01 -31.26
C GLU A 318 -14.89 -11.53 -31.27
N ILE A 319 -14.30 -11.77 -30.10
CA ILE A 319 -12.92 -12.28 -30.00
C ILE A 319 -12.77 -13.71 -30.54
N VAL A 320 -13.84 -14.51 -30.50
CA VAL A 320 -13.81 -15.95 -30.86
C VAL A 320 -13.44 -16.14 -32.33
N ASP A 321 -13.90 -15.24 -33.20
CA ASP A 321 -13.65 -15.28 -34.64
C ASP A 321 -12.25 -14.77 -35.01
N LEU A 322 -11.51 -14.17 -34.07
CA LEU A 322 -10.21 -13.52 -34.30
C LEU A 322 -9.02 -14.33 -33.79
N VAL A 323 -9.24 -15.34 -32.95
CA VAL A 323 -8.16 -15.99 -32.19
C VAL A 323 -8.21 -17.51 -32.30
N ASP A 324 -7.03 -18.12 -32.16
CA ASP A 324 -6.91 -19.57 -32.13
C ASP A 324 -7.35 -20.14 -30.79
N PHE A 325 -7.28 -19.42 -29.66
CA PHE A 325 -7.62 -19.95 -28.34
C PHE A 325 -8.34 -18.91 -27.46
N PRO A 326 -9.69 -18.94 -27.38
CA PRO A 326 -10.45 -18.00 -26.55
C PRO A 326 -10.46 -18.41 -25.07
N VAL A 327 -10.11 -17.45 -24.20
CA VAL A 327 -10.08 -17.53 -22.75
C VAL A 327 -11.04 -16.51 -22.15
N TYR A 328 -11.91 -16.95 -21.24
CA TYR A 328 -12.85 -16.08 -20.55
C TYR A 328 -12.45 -15.85 -19.09
N VAL A 329 -12.27 -14.59 -18.69
CA VAL A 329 -11.92 -14.19 -17.32
C VAL A 329 -13.14 -13.57 -16.64
N MET A 330 -13.47 -14.08 -15.46
CA MET A 330 -14.59 -13.61 -14.65
C MET A 330 -14.25 -13.57 -13.16
N THR A 331 -15.15 -13.01 -12.35
CA THR A 331 -15.07 -13.01 -10.87
C THR A 331 -16.26 -13.78 -10.29
N SER A 332 -16.28 -13.94 -8.96
CA SER A 332 -17.44 -14.49 -8.23
C SER A 332 -18.70 -13.62 -8.28
N ASP A 333 -18.59 -12.37 -8.75
CA ASP A 333 -19.67 -11.37 -8.73
C ASP A 333 -20.48 -11.36 -10.05
N TYR A 334 -21.15 -12.47 -10.36
CA TYR A 334 -22.03 -12.58 -11.53
C TYR A 334 -23.53 -12.53 -11.19
N GLY A 335 -23.88 -12.32 -9.91
CA GLY A 335 -25.25 -12.32 -9.43
C GLY A 335 -25.77 -13.74 -9.13
N ALA A 336 -26.98 -14.07 -9.60
CA ALA A 336 -27.55 -15.40 -9.41
C ALA A 336 -26.95 -16.42 -10.39
N ALA A 337 -26.92 -17.70 -10.02
CA ALA A 337 -26.43 -18.79 -10.89
C ALA A 337 -27.12 -18.83 -12.27
N SER A 338 -28.40 -18.42 -12.36
CA SER A 338 -29.13 -18.32 -13.64
C SER A 338 -28.60 -17.25 -14.59
N GLN A 339 -27.74 -16.32 -14.14
CA GLN A 339 -27.07 -15.37 -15.02
C GLN A 339 -25.97 -16.04 -15.85
N LEU A 340 -25.41 -17.16 -15.38
CA LEU A 340 -24.39 -17.91 -16.13
C LEU A 340 -24.94 -18.47 -17.44
N GLU A 341 -26.25 -18.77 -17.49
CA GLU A 341 -26.95 -19.22 -18.71
C GLU A 341 -27.03 -18.13 -19.81
N LYS A 342 -26.71 -16.88 -19.48
CA LYS A 342 -26.75 -15.73 -20.41
C LYS A 342 -25.37 -15.28 -20.87
N ILE A 343 -24.31 -15.93 -20.38
CA ILE A 343 -22.94 -15.56 -20.72
C ILE A 343 -22.50 -16.43 -21.90
N ASP A 344 -22.60 -15.89 -23.10
CA ASP A 344 -22.31 -16.62 -24.34
C ASP A 344 -20.85 -17.12 -24.36
N MET A 345 -19.92 -16.37 -23.77
CA MET A 345 -18.52 -16.80 -23.67
C MET A 345 -18.32 -18.11 -22.90
N LEU A 346 -19.27 -18.56 -22.06
CA LEU A 346 -19.19 -19.88 -21.43
C LEU A 346 -19.46 -21.04 -22.42
N ASP A 347 -20.06 -20.77 -23.57
CA ASP A 347 -20.23 -21.73 -24.67
C ASP A 347 -18.98 -21.82 -25.55
N PHE A 348 -18.27 -20.71 -25.74
CA PHE A 348 -17.16 -20.61 -26.71
C PHE A 348 -15.76 -20.69 -26.09
N ALA A 349 -15.60 -20.33 -24.81
CA ALA A 349 -14.30 -20.32 -24.16
C ALA A 349 -13.73 -21.73 -24.00
N GLN A 350 -12.50 -21.93 -24.46
CA GLN A 350 -11.77 -23.19 -24.28
C GLN A 350 -11.16 -23.30 -22.88
N LEU A 351 -11.00 -22.16 -22.20
CA LEU A 351 -10.55 -22.08 -20.83
C LEU A 351 -11.27 -20.91 -20.14
N VAL A 352 -11.76 -21.15 -18.92
CA VAL A 352 -12.37 -20.14 -18.07
C VAL A 352 -11.48 -19.89 -16.85
N VAL A 353 -11.20 -18.62 -16.57
CA VAL A 353 -10.44 -18.15 -15.42
C VAL A 353 -11.41 -17.47 -14.46
N LEU A 354 -11.66 -18.12 -13.32
CA LEU A 354 -12.34 -17.49 -12.18
C LEU A 354 -11.29 -16.77 -11.34
N ASN A 355 -11.01 -15.51 -11.67
CA ASN A 355 -10.02 -14.67 -11.01
C ASN A 355 -10.60 -13.99 -9.77
N LYS A 356 -9.71 -13.44 -8.93
CA LYS A 356 -10.03 -12.88 -7.61
C LYS A 356 -10.69 -13.92 -6.70
N TYR A 357 -10.11 -15.12 -6.70
CA TYR A 357 -10.59 -16.26 -5.93
C TYR A 357 -10.48 -16.06 -4.40
N ASP A 358 -9.83 -14.97 -3.96
CA ASP A 358 -9.81 -14.47 -2.58
C ASP A 358 -11.16 -13.88 -2.12
N ARG A 359 -12.09 -13.65 -3.06
CA ARG A 359 -13.40 -13.06 -2.78
C ARG A 359 -14.36 -14.05 -2.13
N ARG A 360 -15.27 -13.53 -1.32
CA ARG A 360 -16.31 -14.34 -0.67
C ARG A 360 -17.22 -14.98 -1.72
N GLY A 361 -17.53 -16.26 -1.53
CA GLY A 361 -18.39 -17.02 -2.45
C GLY A 361 -17.66 -17.56 -3.68
N ALA A 362 -16.33 -17.44 -3.76
CA ALA A 362 -15.55 -17.95 -4.88
C ALA A 362 -15.64 -19.49 -5.03
N GLU A 363 -15.73 -20.24 -3.93
CA GLU A 363 -15.93 -21.70 -3.97
C GLU A 363 -17.28 -22.09 -4.59
N ASP A 364 -18.37 -21.42 -4.18
CA ASP A 364 -19.70 -21.60 -4.76
C ASP A 364 -19.70 -21.19 -6.24
N ALA A 365 -19.04 -20.07 -6.57
CA ALA A 365 -18.87 -19.60 -7.94
C ALA A 365 -18.15 -20.63 -8.81
N LEU A 366 -17.06 -21.23 -8.33
CA LEU A 366 -16.33 -22.25 -9.07
C LEU A 366 -17.22 -23.45 -9.39
N ARG A 367 -17.99 -23.93 -8.40
CA ARG A 367 -18.93 -25.03 -8.57
C ARG A 367 -20.00 -24.68 -9.61
N ASP A 368 -20.59 -23.50 -9.52
CA ASP A 368 -21.69 -23.09 -10.38
C ASP A 368 -21.23 -22.87 -11.83
N VAL A 369 -20.06 -22.25 -12.03
CA VAL A 369 -19.44 -22.07 -13.35
C VAL A 369 -19.05 -23.42 -13.96
N ARG A 370 -18.46 -24.35 -13.19
CA ARG A 370 -18.17 -25.71 -13.68
C ARG A 370 -19.42 -26.46 -14.10
N LYS A 371 -20.49 -26.38 -13.29
CA LYS A 371 -21.79 -26.98 -13.63
C LYS A 371 -22.38 -26.38 -14.91
N GLN A 372 -22.31 -25.06 -15.07
CA GLN A 372 -22.81 -24.41 -16.27
C GLN A 372 -21.98 -24.81 -17.49
N TRP A 373 -20.64 -24.78 -17.39
CA TRP A 373 -19.76 -25.20 -18.48
C TRP A 373 -20.05 -26.64 -18.94
N LYS A 374 -20.22 -27.58 -17.98
CA LYS A 374 -20.60 -28.97 -18.29
C LYS A 374 -21.93 -29.07 -19.02
N ARG A 375 -22.92 -28.25 -18.65
CA ARG A 375 -24.24 -28.21 -19.32
C ARG A 375 -24.10 -27.73 -20.75
N ASN A 376 -23.40 -26.62 -20.96
CA ASN A 376 -23.16 -26.02 -22.27
C ASN A 376 -22.45 -27.00 -23.23
N HIS A 377 -21.51 -27.80 -22.69
CA HIS A 377 -20.72 -28.76 -23.47
C HIS A 377 -21.26 -30.20 -23.45
N THR A 378 -22.44 -30.44 -22.86
CA THR A 378 -23.03 -31.78 -22.69
C THR A 378 -22.08 -32.79 -22.01
N ALA A 379 -21.16 -32.31 -21.18
CA ALA A 379 -20.07 -33.08 -20.56
C ALA A 379 -20.40 -33.50 -19.11
N PHE A 380 -21.60 -34.05 -18.87
CA PHE A 380 -22.12 -34.30 -17.53
C PHE A 380 -21.29 -35.29 -16.68
N GLN A 381 -20.58 -36.22 -17.33
CA GLN A 381 -19.77 -37.25 -16.68
C GLN A 381 -18.30 -36.82 -16.44
N MET A 382 -17.88 -35.65 -16.94
CA MET A 382 -16.51 -35.16 -16.76
C MET A 382 -16.26 -34.86 -15.27
N PRO A 383 -15.17 -35.34 -14.66
CA PRO A 383 -14.77 -34.93 -13.31
C PRO A 383 -14.60 -33.40 -13.19
N ASP A 384 -14.94 -32.82 -12.04
CA ASP A 384 -14.82 -31.36 -11.83
C ASP A 384 -13.38 -30.84 -12.02
N GLU A 385 -12.38 -31.68 -11.77
CA GLU A 385 -10.95 -31.37 -11.95
C GLU A 385 -10.49 -31.29 -13.40
N ASP A 386 -11.22 -31.95 -14.32
CA ASP A 386 -10.93 -31.95 -15.75
C ASP A 386 -11.68 -30.85 -16.52
N VAL A 387 -12.67 -30.22 -15.86
CA VAL A 387 -13.37 -29.06 -16.43
C VAL A 387 -12.39 -27.90 -16.54
N PRO A 388 -12.25 -27.23 -17.71
CA PRO A 388 -11.27 -26.17 -17.93
C PRO A 388 -11.70 -24.83 -17.30
N VAL A 389 -12.10 -24.87 -16.02
CA VAL A 389 -12.46 -23.72 -15.20
C VAL A 389 -11.52 -23.68 -13.99
N TYR A 390 -10.66 -22.67 -13.98
CA TYR A 390 -9.53 -22.55 -13.06
C TYR A 390 -9.72 -21.40 -12.07
N PRO A 391 -9.62 -21.65 -10.75
CA PRO A 391 -9.58 -20.60 -9.75
C PRO A 391 -8.19 -19.95 -9.73
N THR A 392 -8.13 -18.62 -9.75
CA THR A 392 -6.87 -17.87 -9.77
C THR A 392 -6.92 -16.62 -8.90
N ILE A 393 -5.76 -16.22 -8.38
CA ILE A 393 -5.58 -14.93 -7.72
C ILE A 393 -4.39 -14.23 -8.38
N ALA A 394 -4.62 -13.54 -9.50
CA ALA A 394 -3.54 -12.89 -10.26
C ALA A 394 -2.82 -11.76 -9.49
N SER A 395 -3.41 -11.24 -8.41
CA SER A 395 -2.74 -10.28 -7.51
C SER A 395 -1.78 -10.95 -6.52
N GLN A 396 -1.86 -12.27 -6.35
CA GLN A 396 -1.02 -13.03 -5.45
C GLN A 396 0.24 -13.48 -6.20
N PHE A 397 1.40 -13.08 -5.68
CA PHE A 397 2.68 -13.48 -6.25
C PHE A 397 2.83 -15.01 -6.20
N ASN A 398 3.22 -15.59 -7.34
CA ASN A 398 3.43 -17.04 -7.50
C ASN A 398 2.20 -17.87 -7.11
N ASP A 399 1.00 -17.42 -7.50
CA ASP A 399 -0.25 -18.13 -7.24
C ASP A 399 -0.22 -19.57 -7.82
N PRO A 400 -0.50 -20.61 -7.01
CA PRO A 400 -0.62 -21.98 -7.49
C PRO A 400 -1.73 -22.15 -8.52
N GLY A 401 -2.85 -21.42 -8.38
CA GLY A 401 -3.97 -21.49 -9.31
C GLY A 401 -3.62 -21.01 -10.71
N VAL A 402 -2.97 -19.84 -10.81
CA VAL A 402 -2.44 -19.33 -12.10
C VAL A 402 -1.44 -20.31 -12.71
N THR A 403 -0.57 -20.91 -11.89
CA THR A 403 0.43 -21.88 -12.36
C THR A 403 -0.22 -23.16 -12.90
N TRP A 404 -1.21 -23.71 -12.18
CA TRP A 404 -1.99 -24.87 -12.63
C TRP A 404 -2.77 -24.56 -13.92
N MET A 405 -3.38 -23.37 -14.01
CA MET A 405 -4.05 -22.89 -15.21
C MET A 405 -3.08 -22.77 -16.39
N PHE A 406 -1.89 -22.20 -16.18
CA PHE A 406 -0.84 -22.03 -17.20
C PHE A 406 -0.38 -23.37 -17.77
N VAL A 407 -0.09 -24.38 -16.93
CA VAL A 407 0.33 -25.71 -17.41
C VAL A 407 -0.76 -26.36 -18.26
N ASN A 408 -2.03 -26.20 -17.90
CA ASN A 408 -3.14 -26.70 -18.69
C ASN A 408 -3.37 -25.90 -19.98
N LEU A 409 -3.18 -24.58 -19.95
CA LEU A 409 -3.19 -23.75 -21.15
C LEU A 409 -2.12 -24.24 -22.14
N CYS A 410 -0.89 -24.48 -21.69
CA CYS A 410 0.17 -25.06 -22.54
C CYS A 410 -0.21 -26.44 -23.10
N ARG A 411 -0.84 -27.31 -22.29
CA ARG A 411 -1.34 -28.62 -22.76
C ARG A 411 -2.38 -28.45 -23.86
N LEU A 412 -3.38 -27.60 -23.65
CA LEU A 412 -4.48 -27.37 -24.60
C LEU A 412 -3.98 -26.68 -25.88
N LEU A 413 -3.06 -25.73 -25.78
CA LEU A 413 -2.40 -25.11 -26.92
C LEU A 413 -1.64 -26.14 -27.75
N ARG A 414 -0.87 -27.02 -27.11
CA ARG A 414 -0.14 -28.09 -27.80
C ARG A 414 -1.09 -29.04 -28.53
N GLU A 415 -2.19 -29.44 -27.90
CA GLU A 415 -3.22 -30.27 -28.55
C GLU A 415 -3.79 -29.56 -29.77
N LYS A 416 -4.02 -28.25 -29.72
CA LYS A 416 -4.59 -27.49 -30.83
C LYS A 416 -3.59 -27.22 -31.97
N VAL A 417 -2.34 -26.89 -31.63
CA VAL A 417 -1.29 -26.57 -32.60
C VAL A 417 -0.76 -27.84 -33.29
N LEU A 418 -0.62 -28.97 -32.59
CA LEU A 418 -0.12 -30.23 -33.16
C LEU A 418 -1.16 -31.04 -33.95
N HIS A 419 -2.46 -30.77 -33.82
CA HIS A 419 -3.52 -31.46 -34.59
C HIS A 419 -4.04 -30.64 -35.78
N SER A 420 -3.31 -29.59 -36.22
CA SER A 420 -3.67 -28.86 -37.43
C SER A 420 -3.37 -29.72 -38.68
N PRO A 421 -4.27 -29.87 -39.68
CA PRO A 421 -4.20 -30.92 -40.71
C PRO A 421 -3.06 -30.81 -41.74
N SER A 422 -2.11 -29.88 -41.59
CA SER A 422 -1.08 -29.58 -42.58
C SER A 422 0.19 -30.43 -42.48
N THR A 423 0.30 -31.34 -41.52
CA THR A 423 1.52 -32.14 -41.28
C THR A 423 1.35 -33.66 -41.39
N GLU A 424 0.34 -34.15 -42.10
CA GLU A 424 0.33 -35.54 -42.58
C GLU A 424 0.85 -35.63 -44.02
N THR A 425 2.17 -35.67 -44.19
CA THR A 425 2.76 -36.31 -45.37
C THR A 425 3.98 -37.16 -45.03
N ALA A 426 3.84 -38.45 -45.38
CA ALA A 426 4.87 -39.43 -45.68
C ALA A 426 5.75 -39.99 -44.54
N LEU A 427 5.18 -40.91 -43.76
CA LEU A 427 5.94 -42.06 -43.26
C LEU A 427 5.51 -43.31 -44.06
N HIS A 428 6.30 -43.64 -45.09
CA HIS A 428 6.25 -44.94 -45.72
C HIS A 428 6.83 -46.01 -44.77
N PRO A 429 6.18 -47.17 -44.61
CA PRO A 429 6.73 -48.26 -43.82
C PRO A 429 7.79 -49.02 -44.63
N SER A 430 9.01 -49.11 -44.11
CA SER A 430 10.00 -50.08 -44.61
C SER A 430 9.81 -51.44 -43.92
N PRO A 431 9.92 -52.57 -44.64
CA PRO A 431 9.52 -53.87 -44.13
C PRO A 431 10.62 -54.57 -43.33
N SER A 432 10.20 -55.16 -42.21
CA SER A 432 10.68 -56.38 -41.56
C SER A 432 12.15 -56.84 -41.78
N GLY A 433 12.93 -56.81 -40.70
CA GLY A 433 14.16 -57.59 -40.53
C GLY A 433 14.19 -58.23 -39.14
N ARG A 434 14.22 -59.56 -39.10
CA ARG A 434 14.13 -60.46 -37.93
C ARG A 434 15.24 -60.21 -36.89
N GLY A 435 14.90 -60.37 -35.62
CA GLY A 435 15.84 -60.38 -34.50
C GLY A 435 16.62 -61.69 -34.35
N VAL A 436 17.73 -61.60 -33.60
CA VAL A 436 18.39 -62.54 -32.66
C VAL A 436 19.46 -61.66 -31.98
N GLY A 437 19.42 -61.36 -30.68
CA GLY A 437 19.87 -62.21 -29.57
C GLY A 437 21.34 -61.89 -29.19
N GLY A 438 21.62 -61.59 -27.92
CA GLY A 438 22.99 -61.54 -27.40
C GLY A 438 23.23 -60.54 -26.28
N GLU A 439 23.26 -61.05 -25.05
CA GLU A 439 23.70 -60.37 -23.83
C GLU A 439 25.17 -59.91 -23.91
N GLY A 440 25.51 -58.86 -23.17
CA GLY A 440 26.89 -58.37 -23.04
C GLY A 440 27.05 -57.29 -21.99
N SER A 441 27.39 -57.72 -20.78
CA SER A 441 27.75 -56.95 -19.59
C SER A 441 28.92 -55.98 -19.74
N GLY A 442 28.95 -54.93 -18.90
CA GLY A 442 30.20 -54.36 -18.38
C GLY A 442 30.17 -52.84 -18.17
N SER A 443 30.07 -52.39 -16.91
CA SER A 443 31.09 -51.59 -16.16
C SER A 443 31.24 -50.13 -16.60
N ARG A 444 31.33 -49.09 -15.76
CA ARG A 444 31.63 -48.91 -14.33
C ARG A 444 31.39 -47.40 -14.00
N ASP A 445 31.19 -47.12 -12.71
CA ASP A 445 31.68 -45.99 -11.90
C ASP A 445 31.73 -44.59 -12.56
N VAL A 446 30.90 -43.61 -12.20
CA VAL A 446 30.88 -42.85 -10.93
C VAL A 446 32.26 -42.29 -10.55
N ASP A 447 32.54 -41.07 -11.00
CA ASP A 447 33.03 -39.95 -10.17
C ASP A 447 33.50 -38.78 -11.05
N ALA A 448 32.90 -37.58 -10.86
CA ALA A 448 33.63 -36.32 -10.98
C ALA A 448 32.76 -35.11 -10.55
N LYS A 449 33.07 -34.62 -9.34
CA LYS A 449 33.34 -33.23 -8.98
C LYS A 449 32.52 -32.12 -9.66
N MET A 450 31.72 -31.51 -8.80
CA MET A 450 31.07 -30.22 -8.91
C MET A 450 32.09 -29.11 -8.62
N ASP A 451 32.22 -28.12 -9.52
CA ASP A 451 32.78 -26.79 -9.24
C ASP A 451 32.10 -25.74 -10.16
N PRO A 452 32.11 -24.45 -9.79
CA PRO A 452 30.98 -23.53 -10.03
C PRO A 452 31.22 -22.47 -11.11
N HIS A 453 30.10 -21.93 -11.63
CA HIS A 453 29.93 -20.69 -12.42
C HIS A 453 30.76 -20.50 -13.72
N PRO A 454 30.10 -20.28 -14.87
CA PRO A 454 30.71 -19.58 -15.98
C PRO A 454 30.45 -18.06 -15.89
N SER A 455 31.53 -17.32 -16.04
CA SER A 455 31.61 -15.88 -16.21
C SER A 455 30.95 -15.40 -17.49
N LEU A 456 30.17 -14.32 -17.38
CA LEU A 456 29.73 -13.45 -18.47
C LEU A 456 30.94 -12.82 -19.17
N ARG A 457 31.39 -13.41 -20.28
CA ARG A 457 32.14 -12.81 -21.42
C ARG A 457 32.80 -13.95 -22.20
N ASP A 458 32.06 -14.50 -23.17
CA ASP A 458 32.56 -15.01 -24.45
C ASP A 458 31.48 -15.87 -25.13
N THR A 459 30.55 -15.20 -25.82
CA THR A 459 29.72 -15.80 -26.89
C THR A 459 29.17 -14.69 -27.78
N LEU A 460 30.07 -13.96 -28.44
CA LEU A 460 29.75 -13.23 -29.67
C LEU A 460 30.59 -13.83 -30.80
N SER A 461 30.27 -15.06 -31.16
CA SER A 461 30.72 -15.65 -32.42
C SER A 461 29.49 -16.12 -33.18
N ARG A 462 29.30 -15.50 -34.36
CA ARG A 462 28.36 -15.86 -35.42
C ARG A 462 28.08 -17.38 -35.44
N GLY A 463 26.82 -17.75 -35.18
CA GLY A 463 26.30 -19.09 -35.35
C GLY A 463 25.10 -19.03 -36.29
N GLU A 464 25.15 -19.84 -37.34
CA GLU A 464 24.14 -20.05 -38.36
C GLU A 464 22.77 -20.37 -37.72
N ARG A 465 21.71 -19.65 -38.10
CA ARG A 465 20.34 -19.98 -37.67
C ARG A 465 19.93 -21.26 -38.38
N GLY A 466 20.06 -22.38 -37.67
CA GLY A 466 19.36 -23.62 -37.98
C GLY A 466 17.84 -23.44 -37.88
N GLU A 467 17.11 -24.30 -38.59
CA GLU A 467 15.65 -24.45 -38.70
C GLU A 467 14.84 -23.87 -37.52
N ASN A 468 13.76 -23.12 -37.80
CA ASN A 468 12.82 -22.56 -36.82
C ASN A 468 12.32 -23.65 -35.84
N VAL A 469 12.97 -23.79 -34.68
CA VAL A 469 12.49 -24.65 -33.59
C VAL A 469 11.35 -23.91 -32.89
N HIS A 470 10.11 -24.16 -33.30
CA HIS A 470 8.92 -23.66 -32.62
C HIS A 470 8.85 -24.18 -31.17
N CYS A 471 8.36 -23.36 -30.24
CA CYS A 471 8.15 -23.76 -28.85
C CYS A 471 7.24 -24.99 -28.73
N ASP A 472 7.61 -25.96 -27.88
CA ASP A 472 6.88 -27.22 -27.70
C ASP A 472 5.72 -27.17 -26.68
N PHE A 473 5.56 -26.02 -26.00
CA PHE A 473 4.61 -25.79 -24.92
C PHE A 473 4.66 -26.88 -23.83
N ARG A 474 5.86 -27.32 -23.42
CA ARG A 474 6.08 -28.25 -22.30
C ARG A 474 6.80 -27.57 -21.11
N PRO A 475 6.06 -26.86 -20.25
CA PRO A 475 6.67 -26.21 -19.10
C PRO A 475 7.15 -27.23 -18.06
N GLN A 476 8.35 -27.04 -17.51
CA GLN A 476 8.87 -27.81 -16.37
C GLN A 476 8.56 -27.08 -15.06
N VAL A 477 7.32 -27.20 -14.58
CA VAL A 477 6.84 -26.49 -13.38
C VAL A 477 6.11 -27.47 -12.45
N ASP A 478 6.38 -27.37 -11.15
CA ASP A 478 5.66 -28.16 -10.14
C ASP A 478 4.21 -27.65 -9.99
N THR A 479 3.26 -28.58 -10.12
CA THR A 479 1.82 -28.33 -9.96
C THR A 479 1.21 -29.18 -8.83
N SER A 480 2.04 -29.64 -7.89
CA SER A 480 1.61 -30.34 -6.67
C SER A 480 0.57 -29.55 -5.88
N LEU A 481 0.72 -28.22 -5.85
CA LEU A 481 -0.27 -27.27 -5.33
C LEU A 481 -1.08 -26.70 -6.51
N LYS A 482 -2.40 -26.94 -6.52
CA LYS A 482 -3.32 -26.47 -7.57
C LYS A 482 -4.27 -25.37 -7.11
N GLU A 483 -4.61 -25.35 -5.82
CA GLU A 483 -5.59 -24.41 -5.28
C GLU A 483 -4.91 -23.12 -4.82
N PRO A 484 -5.42 -21.94 -5.23
CA PRO A 484 -5.02 -20.67 -4.66
C PRO A 484 -5.22 -20.70 -3.14
N ARG A 485 -4.19 -20.30 -2.39
CA ARG A 485 -4.33 -20.07 -0.95
C ARG A 485 -4.30 -18.57 -0.71
N ALA A 486 -5.49 -17.97 -0.64
CA ALA A 486 -5.61 -16.58 -0.26
C ALA A 486 -5.00 -16.40 1.15
N THR A 487 -3.94 -15.62 1.27
CA THR A 487 -3.45 -15.20 2.59
C THR A 487 -4.47 -14.20 3.14
N VAL A 488 -5.42 -14.68 3.94
CA VAL A 488 -6.43 -13.82 4.54
C VAL A 488 -5.76 -12.90 5.56
N LEU A 489 -5.48 -11.66 5.15
CA LEU A 489 -4.88 -10.64 6.02
C LEU A 489 -5.83 -10.29 7.17
N ILE A 490 -7.10 -10.08 6.86
CA ILE A 490 -8.15 -9.78 7.83
C ILE A 490 -9.20 -10.89 7.76
N PRO A 491 -9.41 -11.68 8.83
CA PRO A 491 -10.40 -12.75 8.83
C PRO A 491 -11.79 -12.25 8.43
N GLY A 492 -12.54 -13.06 7.67
CA GLY A 492 -13.88 -12.68 7.18
C GLY A 492 -14.85 -12.20 8.29
N LYS A 493 -14.73 -12.76 9.50
CA LYS A 493 -15.52 -12.36 10.69
C LYS A 493 -15.17 -10.97 11.23
N ARG A 494 -14.01 -10.41 10.87
CA ARG A 494 -13.51 -9.11 11.33
C ARG A 494 -13.63 -8.01 10.28
N VAL A 495 -14.16 -8.26 9.08
CA VAL A 495 -14.22 -7.28 7.98
C VAL A 495 -14.83 -5.91 8.37
N ARG A 496 -15.68 -5.87 9.39
CA ARG A 496 -16.34 -4.64 9.89
C ARG A 496 -15.66 -3.99 11.10
N TYR A 497 -14.41 -4.34 11.43
CA TYR A 497 -13.68 -3.84 12.59
C TYR A 497 -13.71 -2.30 12.74
N LEU A 498 -13.57 -1.53 11.65
CA LEU A 498 -13.65 -0.06 11.70
C LEU A 498 -15.04 0.44 12.14
N ALA A 499 -16.10 -0.25 11.73
CA ALA A 499 -17.46 0.11 12.14
C ALA A 499 -17.67 -0.19 13.62
N GLU A 500 -17.18 -1.33 14.11
CA GLU A 500 -17.21 -1.69 15.53
C GLU A 500 -16.48 -0.65 16.39
N ILE A 501 -15.27 -0.23 15.99
CA ILE A 501 -14.49 0.81 16.69
C ILE A 501 -15.22 2.16 16.68
N ALA A 502 -15.82 2.54 15.55
CA ALA A 502 -16.59 3.78 15.46
C ALA A 502 -17.84 3.75 16.36
N GLU A 503 -18.55 2.62 16.43
CA GLU A 503 -19.69 2.42 17.34
C GLU A 503 -19.26 2.49 18.81
N GLN A 504 -18.15 1.86 19.18
CA GLN A 504 -17.59 1.94 20.52
C GLN A 504 -17.21 3.39 20.91
N GLY A 505 -16.55 4.13 20.01
CA GLY A 505 -16.22 5.53 20.27
C GLY A 505 -17.45 6.42 20.49
N ARG A 506 -18.52 6.20 19.73
CA ARG A 506 -19.80 6.91 19.94
C ARG A 506 -20.46 6.51 21.27
N ALA A 507 -20.42 5.22 21.62
CA ALA A 507 -20.97 4.73 22.88
C ALA A 507 -20.25 5.34 24.09
N ILE A 508 -18.91 5.39 24.08
CA ILE A 508 -18.11 6.01 25.14
C ILE A 508 -18.51 7.49 25.32
N ASN A 509 -18.67 8.24 24.23
CA ASN A 509 -19.09 9.65 24.31
C ASN A 509 -20.50 9.80 24.87
N ALA A 510 -21.45 8.96 24.43
CA ALA A 510 -22.81 8.98 24.94
C ALA A 510 -22.88 8.60 26.42
N ASP A 511 -22.08 7.62 26.84
CA ASP A 511 -21.95 7.20 28.23
C ASP A 511 -21.36 8.32 29.10
N ALA A 512 -20.31 9.00 28.64
CA ALA A 512 -19.72 10.14 29.37
C ALA A 512 -20.74 11.27 29.59
N ILE A 513 -21.56 11.59 28.58
CA ILE A 513 -22.63 12.59 28.70
C ILE A 513 -23.69 12.13 29.71
N ARG A 514 -24.17 10.89 29.61
CA ARG A 514 -25.16 10.32 30.54
C ARG A 514 -24.65 10.34 31.98
N MET A 515 -23.39 9.94 32.20
CA MET A 515 -22.77 9.96 33.52
C MET A 515 -22.62 11.39 34.07
N ALA A 516 -22.26 12.35 33.22
CA ALA A 516 -22.17 13.75 33.62
C ALA A 516 -23.55 14.32 34.05
N GLU A 517 -24.61 14.01 33.32
CA GLU A 517 -25.97 14.43 33.68
C GLU A 517 -26.42 13.83 35.03
N ALA A 518 -26.17 12.53 35.24
CA ALA A 518 -26.46 11.87 36.52
C ALA A 518 -25.66 12.48 37.68
N ALA A 519 -24.39 12.81 37.46
CA ALA A 519 -23.53 13.43 38.47
C ALA A 519 -24.00 14.84 38.84
N SER A 520 -24.39 15.66 37.86
CA SER A 520 -24.95 17.00 38.13
C SER A 520 -26.28 16.92 38.90
N LYS A 521 -27.18 15.98 38.53
CA LYS A 521 -28.41 15.71 39.30
C LYS A 521 -28.10 15.30 40.74
N ALA A 522 -27.18 14.36 40.93
CA ALA A 522 -26.77 13.89 42.25
C ALA A 522 -26.22 15.05 43.11
N GLN A 523 -25.40 15.93 42.51
CA GLN A 523 -24.90 17.12 43.21
C GLN A 523 -26.03 18.07 43.60
N HIS A 524 -26.94 18.39 42.68
CA HIS A 524 -28.04 19.32 42.98
C HIS A 524 -28.93 18.80 44.12
N TYR A 525 -29.24 17.51 44.16
CA TYR A 525 -29.97 16.93 45.29
C TYR A 525 -29.16 16.98 46.59
N TYR A 526 -27.87 16.64 46.54
CA TYR A 526 -26.98 16.69 47.70
C TYR A 526 -26.86 18.10 48.28
N GLU A 527 -26.66 19.11 47.44
CA GLU A 527 -26.56 20.51 47.86
C GLU A 527 -27.89 21.03 48.40
N SER A 528 -29.01 20.65 47.80
CA SER A 528 -30.36 20.97 48.31
C SER A 528 -30.59 20.37 49.70
N LEU A 529 -30.28 19.08 49.89
CA LEU A 529 -30.41 18.38 51.18
C LEU A 529 -29.49 18.99 52.24
N LYS A 530 -28.28 19.39 51.85
CA LYS A 530 -27.32 20.07 52.74
C LYS A 530 -27.81 21.43 53.18
N GLU A 531 -28.33 22.25 52.26
CA GLU A 531 -28.83 23.60 52.56
C GLU A 531 -30.10 23.55 53.41
N LEU A 532 -30.95 22.53 53.21
CA LEU A 532 -32.12 22.26 54.04
C LEU A 532 -31.77 21.69 55.44
N GLY A 533 -30.50 21.41 55.72
CA GLY A 533 -30.03 20.92 57.02
C GLY A 533 -30.43 19.48 57.34
N ASP A 534 -30.45 18.58 56.34
CA ASP A 534 -30.82 17.17 56.54
C ASP A 534 -29.89 16.47 57.58
N PRO A 535 -30.42 16.01 58.74
CA PRO A 535 -29.62 15.38 59.79
C PRO A 535 -29.07 13.99 59.39
N ALA A 536 -29.62 13.36 58.36
CA ALA A 536 -29.20 12.04 57.88
C ALA A 536 -28.31 12.10 56.62
N LEU A 537 -27.87 13.29 56.21
CA LEU A 537 -27.07 13.48 54.99
C LEU A 537 -25.78 12.65 55.03
N PRO A 538 -25.59 11.67 54.11
CA PRO A 538 -24.38 10.88 54.03
C PRO A 538 -23.22 11.72 53.48
N ARG A 539 -22.01 11.15 53.42
CA ARG A 539 -20.91 11.81 52.71
C ARG A 539 -21.25 11.95 51.22
N ALA A 540 -20.67 12.95 50.57
CA ALA A 540 -20.84 13.14 49.14
C ALA A 540 -20.56 11.84 48.35
N LEU A 541 -21.52 11.45 47.52
CA LEU A 541 -21.57 10.24 46.68
C LEU A 541 -21.78 8.91 47.46
N ASP A 542 -22.04 8.94 48.77
CA ASP A 542 -22.48 7.78 49.53
C ASP A 542 -24.02 7.67 49.48
N LEU A 543 -24.56 6.45 49.45
CA LEU A 543 -26.00 6.24 49.47
C LEU A 543 -26.56 6.42 50.88
N TYR A 544 -27.79 6.96 50.98
CA TYR A 544 -28.59 6.84 52.19
C TYR A 544 -28.94 5.38 52.48
N ASP A 545 -28.93 5.02 53.76
CA ASP A 545 -29.46 3.74 54.23
C ASP A 545 -30.97 3.65 54.03
N ASN A 546 -31.46 2.42 53.86
CA ASN A 546 -32.87 2.17 53.55
C ASN A 546 -33.83 2.76 54.62
N ALA A 547 -33.42 2.76 55.89
CA ALA A 547 -34.18 3.36 56.99
C ALA A 547 -34.37 4.89 56.86
N ALA A 548 -33.48 5.59 56.16
CA ALA A 548 -33.57 7.03 55.93
C ALA A 548 -34.41 7.42 54.69
N LEU A 549 -34.78 6.44 53.85
CA LEU A 549 -35.54 6.63 52.61
C LEU A 549 -37.06 6.47 52.80
N HIS A 550 -37.49 5.86 53.91
CA HIS A 550 -38.90 5.57 54.18
C HIS A 550 -39.31 6.15 55.55
N PRO A 551 -40.56 6.59 55.71
CA PRO A 551 -41.07 7.01 57.01
C PRO A 551 -41.06 5.81 57.98
N SER A 552 -40.57 6.00 59.21
CA SER A 552 -40.64 4.97 60.25
C SER A 552 -42.12 4.63 60.54
N PRO A 553 -42.50 3.34 60.62
CA PRO A 553 -43.88 2.96 60.94
C PRO A 553 -44.18 3.37 62.38
N SER A 554 -45.10 4.32 62.57
CA SER A 554 -45.68 4.62 63.88
C SER A 554 -46.48 3.41 64.37
N GLY A 555 -46.31 3.07 65.65
CA GLY A 555 -46.53 1.72 66.17
C GLY A 555 -47.97 1.19 66.18
N ARG A 556 -48.06 -0.14 66.12
CA ARG A 556 -49.10 -0.95 66.77
C ARG A 556 -48.41 -2.02 67.61
N GLY A 557 -48.98 -2.23 68.80
CA GLY A 557 -48.39 -2.98 69.92
C GLY A 557 -48.18 -4.47 69.70
N THR A 558 -47.56 -5.03 70.73
CA THR A 558 -46.97 -6.36 70.90
C THR A 558 -47.96 -7.53 70.99
N GLU A 559 -47.38 -8.71 70.74
CA GLU A 559 -47.75 -10.09 71.15
C GLU A 559 -48.52 -11.01 70.17
N GLY A 560 -47.92 -12.18 69.92
CA GLY A 560 -48.56 -13.36 69.34
C GLY A 560 -47.62 -14.28 68.55
N GLU A 561 -47.06 -15.29 69.21
CA GLU A 561 -46.44 -16.47 68.57
C GLU A 561 -47.42 -17.18 67.62
N GLY A 562 -46.93 -17.77 66.52
CA GLY A 562 -47.74 -18.68 65.70
C GLY A 562 -47.21 -18.94 64.29
N THR A 563 -47.22 -20.20 63.90
CA THR A 563 -46.59 -20.84 62.74
C THR A 563 -47.32 -20.69 61.39
N SER A 564 -46.59 -21.08 60.33
CA SER A 564 -47.00 -21.73 59.06
C SER A 564 -47.57 -20.92 57.87
N GLU A 565 -46.81 -21.04 56.76
CA GLU A 565 -47.19 -21.40 55.37
C GLU A 565 -48.11 -20.54 54.46
N ALA A 566 -47.59 -20.39 53.23
CA ALA A 566 -48.23 -20.50 51.91
C ALA A 566 -49.04 -19.33 51.28
N LYS A 567 -48.43 -18.80 50.20
CA LYS A 567 -48.92 -18.63 48.80
C LYS A 567 -50.23 -17.89 48.42
N GLU A 568 -50.02 -17.04 47.40
CA GLU A 568 -50.80 -16.83 46.15
C GLU A 568 -51.86 -15.70 46.01
N ALA A 569 -51.62 -14.92 44.93
CA ALA A 569 -52.55 -14.28 43.97
C ALA A 569 -53.27 -12.93 44.26
N SER A 570 -52.76 -11.87 43.59
CA SER A 570 -53.39 -11.00 42.55
C SER A 570 -54.94 -10.97 42.35
N PRO A 571 -55.53 -9.96 41.65
CA PRO A 571 -55.19 -8.52 41.48
C PRO A 571 -56.43 -7.58 41.38
N SER A 572 -56.16 -6.30 41.02
CA SER A 572 -57.02 -5.37 40.24
C SER A 572 -58.07 -4.55 41.02
N ASN A 573 -58.47 -3.33 40.67
CA ASN A 573 -58.10 -2.37 39.61
C ASN A 573 -58.82 -1.03 39.92
N THR A 574 -58.25 0.11 39.46
CA THR A 574 -58.94 1.33 38.94
C THR A 574 -59.91 2.11 39.87
N ALA A 575 -60.09 3.44 39.81
CA ALA A 575 -59.65 4.53 38.94
C ALA A 575 -60.08 5.89 39.56
N GLN A 576 -59.40 6.96 39.11
CA GLN A 576 -59.92 8.30 38.77
C GLN A 576 -60.30 9.32 39.87
N ASP A 577 -59.41 10.32 39.96
CA ASP A 577 -59.63 11.78 40.11
C ASP A 577 -60.80 12.33 39.24
N PRO A 578 -61.33 13.58 39.40
CA PRO A 578 -60.57 14.80 39.76
C PRO A 578 -61.27 15.87 40.64
N ASN A 579 -60.42 16.77 41.15
CA ASN A 579 -60.59 18.15 41.66
C ASN A 579 -61.67 19.02 40.93
N PRO A 580 -62.23 20.11 41.51
CA PRO A 580 -61.45 21.36 41.76
C PRO A 580 -61.89 22.32 42.91
N HIS A 581 -60.94 23.21 43.27
CA HIS A 581 -60.92 24.46 44.07
C HIS A 581 -62.06 25.51 43.83
N PRO A 582 -62.13 26.74 44.44
CA PRO A 582 -61.51 27.34 45.67
C PRO A 582 -62.40 28.33 46.52
N GLN A 583 -61.91 28.68 47.74
CA GLN A 583 -61.97 30.01 48.45
C GLN A 583 -63.30 30.55 49.11
N PRO A 584 -63.29 31.56 50.03
CA PRO A 584 -62.30 31.94 51.09
C PRO A 584 -62.92 32.52 52.42
N LEU A 585 -62.04 33.00 53.32
CA LEU A 585 -62.20 34.03 54.37
C LEU A 585 -62.92 33.67 55.71
N SER A 586 -62.18 33.75 56.83
CA SER A 586 -62.24 34.94 57.71
C SER A 586 -61.44 34.77 59.01
N ARG A 587 -61.03 35.93 59.52
CA ARG A 587 -60.05 36.23 60.57
C ARG A 587 -60.74 36.32 61.93
N ARG A 588 -60.13 35.79 63.00
CA ARG A 588 -60.25 36.37 64.35
C ARG A 588 -59.10 35.97 65.26
N GLU A 589 -58.55 36.99 65.92
CA GLU A 589 -57.43 36.98 66.85
C GLU A 589 -57.86 36.57 68.27
N ARG A 590 -56.97 35.88 68.99
CA ARG A 590 -56.36 36.25 70.30
C ARG A 590 -56.20 35.06 71.25
N GLY A 591 -55.03 35.03 71.91
CA GLY A 591 -54.90 34.55 73.29
C GLY A 591 -53.91 33.41 73.48
N GLU A 592 -52.76 33.76 74.05
CA GLU A 592 -51.70 32.85 74.51
C GLU A 592 -52.15 31.91 75.63
N SER A 593 -51.64 30.68 75.66
CA SER A 593 -50.85 30.12 76.79
C SER A 593 -50.59 28.62 76.62
N ALA A 594 -49.54 28.16 77.29
CA ALA A 594 -48.75 26.99 77.01
C ALA A 594 -49.43 25.63 77.24
N GLY A 595 -49.02 24.65 76.44
CA GLY A 595 -49.25 23.22 76.63
C GLY A 595 -48.22 22.43 75.83
N LEU A 596 -47.09 22.09 76.49
CA LEU A 596 -46.09 21.14 76.00
C LEU A 596 -46.75 19.76 75.86
N GLY A 597 -46.87 19.31 74.61
CA GLY A 597 -47.25 17.94 74.26
C GLY A 597 -46.43 17.53 73.04
N GLU A 598 -45.51 16.59 73.26
CA GLU A 598 -44.62 15.99 72.25
C GLU A 598 -45.43 15.52 71.03
N ARG A 599 -45.24 16.20 69.89
CA ARG A 599 -45.59 15.64 68.59
C ARG A 599 -44.35 14.91 68.08
N GLY A 600 -44.43 13.59 67.99
CA GLY A 600 -43.43 12.80 67.28
C GLY A 600 -43.23 13.37 65.87
N GLU A 601 -41.99 13.74 65.55
CA GLU A 601 -41.60 14.34 64.28
C GLU A 601 -41.87 13.35 63.13
N SER A 602 -42.91 13.61 62.34
CA SER A 602 -43.04 12.99 61.03
C SER A 602 -41.97 13.58 60.12
N VAL A 603 -41.03 12.76 59.63
CA VAL A 603 -39.99 13.19 58.68
C VAL A 603 -40.63 13.92 57.49
N ASP A 604 -40.10 15.10 57.15
CA ASP A 604 -40.59 15.91 56.02
C ASP A 604 -40.59 15.08 54.72
N ARG A 605 -41.76 14.99 54.08
CA ARG A 605 -41.95 14.24 52.82
C ARG A 605 -41.08 14.78 51.69
N SER A 606 -40.78 16.08 51.71
CA SER A 606 -39.90 16.73 50.72
C SER A 606 -38.47 16.24 50.88
N LEU A 607 -37.98 16.13 52.13
CA LEU A 607 -36.67 15.54 52.43
C LEU A 607 -36.61 14.07 52.02
N LEU A 608 -37.62 13.26 52.37
CA LEU A 608 -37.67 11.85 51.93
C LEU A 608 -37.60 11.70 50.41
N THR A 609 -38.35 12.55 49.68
CA THR A 609 -38.34 12.56 48.21
C THR A 609 -36.96 12.94 47.68
N LEU A 610 -36.34 13.99 48.22
CA LEU A 610 -34.99 14.41 47.81
C LEU A 610 -33.93 13.34 48.10
N ARG A 611 -34.00 12.65 49.25
CA ARG A 611 -33.11 11.52 49.59
C ARG A 611 -33.26 10.36 48.60
N GLN A 612 -34.50 10.02 48.25
CA GLN A 612 -34.79 8.98 47.25
C GLN A 612 -34.22 9.36 45.88
N ARG A 613 -34.46 10.59 45.42
CA ARG A 613 -33.93 11.10 44.14
C ARG A 613 -32.41 11.20 44.12
N TYR A 614 -31.79 11.55 45.24
CA TYR A 614 -30.34 11.52 45.40
C TYR A 614 -29.79 10.09 45.24
N ASN A 615 -30.35 9.13 45.97
CA ASN A 615 -29.94 7.72 45.87
C ASN A 615 -30.16 7.16 44.46
N GLU A 616 -31.25 7.51 43.79
CA GLU A 616 -31.50 7.16 42.38
C GLU A 616 -30.40 7.72 41.47
N ALA A 617 -30.11 9.02 41.57
CA ALA A 617 -29.08 9.66 40.75
C ALA A 617 -27.66 9.11 41.00
N VAL A 618 -27.30 8.80 42.26
CA VAL A 618 -26.01 8.18 42.59
C VAL A 618 -25.95 6.73 42.07
N LYS A 619 -27.07 5.98 42.10
CA LYS A 619 -27.13 4.61 41.54
C LYS A 619 -27.05 4.56 40.02
N GLU A 620 -27.36 5.66 39.32
CA GLU A 620 -27.16 5.77 37.87
C GLU A 620 -25.67 5.88 37.50
N LEU A 621 -24.80 6.30 38.42
CA LEU A 621 -23.36 6.42 38.20
C LEU A 621 -22.66 5.06 38.27
N THR A 622 -21.68 4.86 37.40
CA THR A 622 -20.79 3.69 37.49
C THR A 622 -19.80 3.84 38.65
N ALA A 623 -19.26 2.70 39.12
CA ALA A 623 -18.23 2.69 40.15
C ALA A 623 -16.98 3.50 39.74
N GLU A 624 -16.60 3.44 38.46
CA GLU A 624 -15.49 4.23 37.92
C GLU A 624 -15.78 5.73 37.95
N ALA A 625 -16.99 6.16 37.56
CA ALA A 625 -17.40 7.56 37.62
C ALA A 625 -17.36 8.13 39.05
N ILE A 626 -17.87 7.36 40.02
CA ILE A 626 -17.82 7.72 41.44
C ILE A 626 -16.36 7.83 41.90
N GLN A 627 -15.50 6.88 41.51
CA GLN A 627 -14.08 6.90 41.88
C GLN A 627 -13.36 8.11 41.28
N LEU A 628 -13.61 8.43 40.00
CA LEU A 628 -13.05 9.61 39.33
C LEU A 628 -13.41 10.90 40.07
N LEU A 629 -14.67 11.06 40.49
CA LEU A 629 -15.12 12.23 41.26
C LEU A 629 -14.53 12.28 42.67
N ARG A 630 -14.41 11.13 43.34
CA ARG A 630 -13.79 11.05 44.68
C ARG A 630 -12.30 11.36 44.65
N ASP A 631 -11.58 10.93 43.63
CA ASP A 631 -10.14 11.15 43.48
C ASP A 631 -9.81 12.55 42.95
N TRP A 632 -10.77 13.20 42.28
CA TRP A 632 -10.54 14.49 41.62
C TRP A 632 -9.97 15.59 42.54
N PRO A 633 -10.47 15.82 43.77
CA PRO A 633 -9.91 16.84 44.65
C PRO A 633 -8.40 16.67 44.89
N SER A 634 -7.95 15.44 45.18
CA SER A 634 -6.53 15.14 45.41
C SER A 634 -5.71 15.26 44.12
N ARG A 635 -6.24 14.78 42.99
CA ARG A 635 -5.57 14.90 41.68
C ARG A 635 -5.42 16.35 41.25
N ARG A 636 -6.45 17.17 41.46
CA ARG A 636 -6.42 18.61 41.21
C ARG A 636 -5.38 19.29 42.10
N GLU A 637 -5.35 18.98 43.39
CA GLU A 637 -4.34 19.51 44.31
C GLU A 637 -2.92 19.16 43.86
N SER A 638 -2.68 17.93 43.38
CA SER A 638 -1.35 17.49 42.92
C SER A 638 -0.75 18.35 41.81
N VAL A 639 -1.59 18.93 40.93
CA VAL A 639 -1.14 19.81 39.84
C VAL A 639 -1.16 21.30 40.22
N GLN A 640 -1.77 21.65 41.36
CA GLN A 640 -1.78 23.01 41.93
C GLN A 640 -0.72 23.20 43.03
N ALA A 641 -0.21 22.12 43.62
CA ALA A 641 0.91 22.17 44.54
C ALA A 641 2.18 22.71 43.85
N GLU A 642 3.17 23.19 44.61
CA GLU A 642 4.40 23.72 44.01
C GLU A 642 5.20 22.65 43.24
N PHE A 643 5.17 21.42 43.77
CA PHE A 643 5.79 20.24 43.18
C PHE A 643 4.80 19.09 43.11
N ASN A 644 4.95 18.26 42.09
CA ASN A 644 4.29 16.97 41.98
C ASN A 644 5.34 15.85 41.91
N GLU A 645 4.99 14.67 42.41
CA GLU A 645 5.84 13.48 42.35
C GLU A 645 5.07 12.33 41.68
N TYR A 646 5.69 11.69 40.70
CA TYR A 646 5.12 10.51 40.04
C TYR A 646 6.21 9.47 39.79
N THR A 647 5.82 8.19 39.71
CA THR A 647 6.77 7.08 39.56
C THR A 647 6.87 6.63 38.11
N VAL A 648 8.09 6.52 37.58
CA VAL A 648 8.36 5.93 36.25
C VAL A 648 9.33 4.76 36.43
N ARG A 649 8.90 3.55 36.06
CA ARG A 649 9.73 2.33 36.16
C ARG A 649 10.37 2.17 37.56
N GLY A 650 9.60 2.45 38.62
CA GLY A 650 10.05 2.36 40.02
C GLY A 650 10.88 3.54 40.54
N LYS A 651 11.12 4.59 39.74
CA LYS A 651 11.83 5.80 40.16
C LYS A 651 10.86 6.95 40.38
N ALA A 652 10.91 7.57 41.57
CA ALA A 652 10.16 8.79 41.85
C ALA A 652 10.78 9.97 41.09
N ILE A 653 9.96 10.67 40.30
CA ILE A 653 10.33 11.88 39.55
C ILE A 653 9.57 13.04 40.17
N LYS A 654 10.33 13.99 40.72
CA LYS A 654 9.81 15.26 41.23
C LYS A 654 9.81 16.32 40.14
N VAL A 655 8.68 16.99 39.92
CA VAL A 655 8.51 18.03 38.91
C VAL A 655 7.91 19.28 39.54
N GLN A 656 8.47 20.44 39.22
CA GLN A 656 7.89 21.74 39.59
C GLN A 656 6.67 22.02 38.70
N ASN A 657 5.52 22.37 39.28
CA ASN A 657 4.29 22.60 38.53
C ASN A 657 4.22 23.98 37.87
N TYR A 658 5.05 24.91 38.29
CA TYR A 658 5.02 26.29 37.82
C TYR A 658 6.31 26.65 37.08
N ARG A 659 6.18 27.57 36.12
CA ARG A 659 7.30 28.30 35.54
C ARG A 659 7.10 29.78 35.84
N GLU A 660 8.08 30.39 36.48
CA GLU A 660 8.05 31.82 36.76
C GLU A 660 8.46 32.61 35.50
N THR A 661 7.68 33.65 35.17
CA THR A 661 7.99 34.56 34.06
C THR A 661 8.95 35.67 34.51
N LEU A 662 9.46 36.46 33.55
CA LEU A 662 10.26 37.65 33.86
C LEU A 662 9.49 38.69 34.70
N SER A 663 8.15 38.66 34.69
CA SER A 663 7.30 39.51 35.52
C SER A 663 6.93 38.87 36.87
N HIS A 664 7.62 37.81 37.27
CA HIS A 664 7.37 37.06 38.51
C HIS A 664 6.00 36.38 38.59
N GLN A 665 5.31 36.18 37.46
CA GLN A 665 4.06 35.44 37.42
C GLN A 665 4.34 33.94 37.38
N LYS A 666 3.73 33.17 38.28
CA LYS A 666 3.78 31.71 38.28
C LYS A 666 2.79 31.15 37.25
N VAL A 667 3.28 30.75 36.08
CA VAL A 667 2.46 30.12 35.04
C VAL A 667 2.40 28.61 35.30
N PRO A 668 1.22 28.00 35.49
CA PRO A 668 1.10 26.57 35.69
C PRO A 668 1.45 25.81 34.41
N LYS A 669 2.16 24.68 34.55
CA LYS A 669 2.41 23.74 33.44
C LYS A 669 1.14 23.01 33.02
N ILE A 670 0.24 22.76 33.96
CA ILE A 670 -1.05 22.09 33.76
C ILE A 670 -2.10 22.90 34.52
N ALA A 671 -3.15 23.33 33.83
CA ALA A 671 -4.26 24.06 34.43
C ALA A 671 -5.51 23.16 34.49
N PRO A 672 -5.91 22.68 35.68
CA PRO A 672 -7.15 21.91 35.83
C PRO A 672 -8.39 22.81 35.70
N PRO A 673 -9.57 22.26 35.34
CA PRO A 673 -10.80 23.02 35.34
C PRO A 673 -11.14 23.55 36.73
N VAL A 674 -11.69 24.76 36.79
CA VAL A 674 -12.04 25.45 38.04
C VAL A 674 -13.46 25.13 38.53
N THR A 675 -14.28 24.48 37.69
CA THR A 675 -15.68 24.15 37.98
C THR A 675 -15.83 23.28 39.23
N ARG A 676 -16.94 23.50 39.93
CA ARG A 676 -17.38 22.70 41.09
C ARG A 676 -18.53 21.75 40.74
N ASP A 677 -19.11 21.89 39.54
CA ASP A 677 -20.16 20.98 39.08
C ASP A 677 -19.58 19.59 38.81
N TRP A 678 -20.14 18.57 39.45
CA TRP A 678 -19.73 17.17 39.34
C TRP A 678 -19.96 16.65 37.94
N GLY A 679 -20.97 17.13 37.22
CA GLY A 679 -21.21 16.77 35.83
C GLY A 679 -20.08 17.23 34.91
N GLU A 680 -19.74 18.52 34.96
CA GLU A 680 -18.65 19.10 34.17
C GLU A 680 -17.27 18.53 34.57
N GLN A 681 -17.04 18.27 35.86
CA GLN A 681 -15.84 17.57 36.31
C GLN A 681 -15.76 16.16 35.72
N LEU A 682 -16.83 15.39 35.80
CA LEU A 682 -16.86 14.02 35.31
C LEU A 682 -16.73 13.96 33.79
N LYS A 683 -17.41 14.85 33.07
CA LYS A 683 -17.29 15.02 31.62
C LYS A 683 -15.84 15.28 31.22
N TYR A 684 -15.18 16.22 31.88
CA TYR A 684 -13.75 16.49 31.67
C TYR A 684 -12.90 15.25 31.94
N LEU A 685 -13.11 14.57 33.07
CA LEU A 685 -12.33 13.39 33.47
C LEU A 685 -12.50 12.20 32.52
N MET A 686 -13.66 12.04 31.89
CA MET A 686 -13.95 10.94 30.97
C MET A 686 -13.53 11.24 29.52
N LEU A 687 -13.57 12.50 29.07
CA LEU A 687 -13.32 12.87 27.67
C LEU A 687 -11.93 13.49 27.41
N GLU A 688 -11.34 14.17 28.40
CA GLU A 688 -10.12 14.95 28.20
C GLU A 688 -9.00 14.59 29.20
N ASN A 689 -9.34 14.59 30.49
CA ASN A 689 -8.52 14.28 31.65
C ASN A 689 -7.18 15.07 31.74
N LEU A 690 -6.51 14.93 32.88
CA LEU A 690 -5.14 15.42 33.04
C LEU A 690 -4.18 14.60 32.15
N PRO A 691 -3.10 15.20 31.62
CA PRO A 691 -2.07 14.47 30.90
C PRO A 691 -1.58 13.24 31.68
N GLY A 692 -1.32 12.14 30.98
CA GLY A 692 -0.92 10.86 31.58
C GLY A 692 -2.05 10.02 32.16
N ALA A 693 -3.31 10.44 32.03
CA ALA A 693 -4.48 9.66 32.41
C ALA A 693 -5.43 9.46 31.22
N TYR A 694 -6.12 8.31 31.20
CA TYR A 694 -7.11 7.97 30.16
C TYR A 694 -8.21 9.05 30.06
N PRO A 695 -8.65 9.47 28.86
CA PRO A 695 -8.33 8.93 27.53
C PRO A 695 -7.07 9.52 26.87
N TYR A 696 -6.19 10.16 27.65
CA TYR A 696 -4.91 10.72 27.22
C TYR A 696 -5.00 11.88 26.22
N THR A 697 -6.16 12.55 26.12
CA THR A 697 -6.36 13.73 25.26
C THR A 697 -5.37 14.85 25.61
N GLY A 698 -5.09 15.06 26.91
CA GLY A 698 -4.06 16.00 27.38
C GLY A 698 -2.60 15.57 27.11
N GLY A 699 -2.39 14.34 26.61
CA GLY A 699 -1.10 13.74 26.33
C GLY A 699 -0.88 12.41 27.09
N VAL A 700 -0.08 11.50 26.53
CA VAL A 700 0.19 10.17 27.09
C VAL A 700 1.10 10.17 28.32
N TYR A 701 1.78 11.28 28.61
CA TYR A 701 2.67 11.43 29.77
C TYR A 701 2.17 12.54 30.69
N PRO A 702 2.34 12.39 32.02
CA PRO A 702 1.94 13.43 32.97
C PRO A 702 2.61 14.78 32.75
N TYR A 703 3.88 14.78 32.34
CA TYR A 703 4.63 16.00 32.04
C TYR A 703 5.52 15.79 30.81
N ARG A 704 5.86 16.89 30.13
CA ARG A 704 6.90 16.89 29.09
C ARG A 704 8.27 16.58 29.70
N ARG A 705 9.13 15.86 28.96
CA ARG A 705 10.51 15.57 29.40
C ARG A 705 11.31 16.88 29.48
N SER A 706 12.05 17.07 30.57
CA SER A 706 12.85 18.28 30.84
C SER A 706 14.28 18.23 30.29
N GLY A 707 14.79 17.04 29.93
CA GLY A 707 16.17 16.83 29.47
C GLY A 707 16.31 16.17 28.11
N GLU A 708 15.21 15.94 27.40
CA GLU A 708 15.20 15.38 26.05
C GLU A 708 14.20 16.18 25.22
N ASP A 709 14.73 17.11 24.43
CA ASP A 709 13.93 17.85 23.46
C ASP A 709 13.35 16.86 22.42
N PRO A 710 12.07 16.97 22.04
CA PRO A 710 11.50 16.10 21.01
C PRO A 710 12.16 16.24 19.63
N THR A 711 12.95 17.30 19.41
CA THR A 711 13.65 17.59 18.17
C THR A 711 14.37 16.36 17.65
N ARG A 712 14.05 15.99 16.42
CA ARG A 712 14.66 14.89 15.68
C ARG A 712 15.00 15.41 14.29
N MET A 713 16.29 15.60 14.03
CA MET A 713 16.76 16.23 12.80
C MET A 713 16.78 15.21 11.66
N PHE A 714 16.00 15.48 10.61
CA PHE A 714 15.99 14.69 9.37
C PHE A 714 17.20 15.05 8.53
N ALA A 715 18.05 14.07 8.24
CA ALA A 715 19.27 14.25 7.46
C ALA A 715 19.59 13.03 6.60
N GLY A 716 20.15 13.30 5.43
CA GLY A 716 20.62 12.33 4.47
C GLY A 716 21.05 13.07 3.21
N GLU A 717 22.33 12.99 2.87
CA GLU A 717 22.86 13.55 1.63
C GLU A 717 24.15 12.84 1.22
N GLY A 718 24.24 12.46 -0.06
CA GLY A 718 25.45 11.90 -0.65
C GLY A 718 25.83 10.55 -0.03
N THR A 719 27.12 10.42 0.30
CA THR A 719 27.69 9.17 0.82
C THR A 719 27.38 8.97 2.32
N PRO A 720 27.53 7.73 2.83
CA PRO A 720 27.38 7.44 4.26
C PRO A 720 28.24 8.33 5.16
N GLU A 721 29.48 8.60 4.76
CA GLU A 721 30.41 9.45 5.52
C GLU A 721 29.98 10.91 5.55
N ARG A 722 29.43 11.44 4.44
CA ARG A 722 28.90 12.82 4.42
C ARG A 722 27.71 12.95 5.36
N THR A 723 26.80 11.98 5.34
CA THR A 723 25.65 11.96 6.23
C THR A 723 26.07 11.71 7.69
N ASN A 724 27.06 10.86 7.95
CA ASN A 724 27.64 10.66 9.27
C ASN A 724 28.19 11.98 9.84
N ARG A 725 28.97 12.74 9.04
CA ARG A 725 29.45 14.08 9.42
C ARG A 725 28.30 15.02 9.75
N ARG A 726 27.21 14.97 8.97
CA ARG A 726 26.01 15.77 9.25
C ARG A 726 25.36 15.37 10.57
N PHE A 727 25.22 14.07 10.84
CA PHE A 727 24.66 13.59 12.11
C PHE A 727 25.46 14.09 13.31
N HIS A 728 26.78 13.94 13.29
CA HIS A 728 27.67 14.44 14.36
C HIS A 728 27.58 15.96 14.53
N TYR A 729 27.45 16.70 13.42
CA TYR A 729 27.26 18.14 13.46
C TYR A 729 25.94 18.54 14.14
N VAL A 730 24.82 17.92 13.75
CA VAL A 730 23.49 18.29 14.28
C VAL A 730 23.25 17.77 15.69
N SER A 731 23.87 16.67 16.10
CA SER A 731 23.76 16.13 17.47
C SER A 731 24.71 16.81 18.47
N ARG A 732 25.60 17.69 18.00
CA ARG A 732 26.64 18.29 18.83
C ARG A 732 26.04 19.10 19.99
N GLY A 733 26.51 18.82 21.20
CA GLY A 733 26.08 19.53 22.41
C GLY A 733 24.69 19.17 22.90
N GLN A 734 24.00 18.24 22.23
CA GLN A 734 22.69 17.76 22.67
C GLN A 734 22.85 16.68 23.76
N PRO A 735 21.95 16.64 24.76
CA PRO A 735 22.01 15.65 25.84
C PRO A 735 21.67 14.22 25.37
N ALA A 736 21.05 14.07 24.20
CA ALA A 736 20.68 12.80 23.58
C ALA A 736 20.79 12.89 22.04
N SER A 737 21.28 11.81 21.42
CA SER A 737 21.44 11.68 19.97
C SER A 737 20.17 11.09 19.35
N ARG A 738 19.30 11.94 18.79
CA ARG A 738 18.05 11.52 18.12
C ARG A 738 18.16 11.72 16.61
N LEU A 739 18.64 10.69 15.92
CA LEU A 739 18.91 10.74 14.49
C LEU A 739 17.65 10.42 13.68
N SER A 740 17.46 11.04 12.52
CA SER A 740 16.45 10.64 11.53
C SER A 740 17.06 10.60 10.15
N THR A 741 16.99 9.44 9.51
CA THR A 741 17.74 9.12 8.30
C THR A 741 16.82 9.20 7.08
N ALA A 742 17.24 10.02 6.11
CA ALA A 742 16.65 10.12 4.78
C ALA A 742 17.49 9.32 3.79
N PHE A 743 16.92 8.33 3.10
CA PHE A 743 17.63 7.57 2.07
C PHE A 743 17.40 8.17 0.69
N ASP A 744 18.38 8.03 -0.19
CA ASP A 744 18.23 8.45 -1.59
C ASP A 744 17.18 7.60 -2.31
N SER A 745 16.67 8.10 -3.44
CA SER A 745 15.63 7.42 -4.19
C SER A 745 16.04 6.02 -4.66
N VAL A 746 17.33 5.78 -4.95
CA VAL A 746 17.86 4.46 -5.33
C VAL A 746 17.67 3.46 -4.19
N THR A 747 18.10 3.82 -2.97
CA THR A 747 17.93 2.99 -1.77
C THR A 747 16.46 2.83 -1.39
N LEU A 748 15.64 3.87 -1.53
CA LEU A 748 14.19 3.81 -1.22
C LEU A 748 13.46 2.75 -2.05
N TYR A 749 13.95 2.46 -3.24
CA TYR A 749 13.41 1.45 -4.15
C TYR A 749 14.15 0.11 -4.12
N GLY A 750 15.11 -0.06 -3.19
CA GLY A 750 15.80 -1.33 -2.97
C GLY A 750 16.75 -1.72 -4.11
N GLU A 751 17.27 -0.75 -4.85
CA GLU A 751 18.18 -0.96 -5.96
C GLU A 751 19.63 -0.62 -5.57
N ASP A 752 20.58 -1.25 -6.25
CA ASP A 752 21.99 -0.91 -6.11
C ASP A 752 22.36 0.31 -7.01
N PRO A 753 23.31 1.15 -6.59
CA PRO A 753 23.87 2.20 -7.44
C PRO A 753 24.44 1.66 -8.75
N ALA A 754 24.12 2.29 -9.88
CA ALA A 754 24.53 1.83 -11.22
C ALA A 754 24.99 3.01 -12.11
N PRO A 755 25.87 2.77 -13.11
CA PRO A 755 26.35 3.81 -14.02
C PRO A 755 25.31 4.26 -15.05
N ARG A 756 24.17 3.56 -15.16
CA ARG A 756 23.09 3.93 -16.08
C ARG A 756 22.60 5.35 -15.71
N PRO A 757 22.50 6.31 -16.66
CA PRO A 757 22.31 7.73 -16.30
C PRO A 757 21.09 8.02 -15.43
N ASP A 758 19.98 7.31 -15.67
CA ASP A 758 18.73 7.47 -14.92
C ASP A 758 18.79 6.95 -13.46
N ILE A 759 19.77 6.09 -13.14
CA ILE A 759 20.13 5.69 -11.77
C ILE A 759 21.24 6.61 -11.24
N TYR A 760 22.31 6.79 -12.02
CA TYR A 760 23.51 7.51 -11.60
C TYR A 760 23.21 8.94 -11.14
N GLY A 761 22.37 9.67 -11.90
CA GLY A 761 21.95 11.03 -11.56
C GLY A 761 21.11 11.13 -10.28
N LYS A 762 20.71 10.00 -9.66
CA LYS A 762 19.90 9.95 -8.45
C LYS A 762 20.66 9.47 -7.21
N ILE A 763 21.87 8.92 -7.38
CA ILE A 763 22.69 8.40 -6.28
C ILE A 763 23.05 9.53 -5.31
N GLY A 764 22.67 9.40 -4.04
CA GLY A 764 22.96 10.35 -2.98
C GLY A 764 22.22 11.69 -3.10
N ASN A 765 21.29 11.82 -4.05
CA ASN A 765 20.41 12.97 -4.16
C ASN A 765 19.17 12.75 -3.28
N SER A 766 18.72 13.83 -2.63
CA SER A 766 17.55 13.82 -1.72
C SER A 766 17.64 12.85 -0.54
N GLY A 767 18.82 12.25 -0.29
CA GLY A 767 19.05 11.31 0.80
C GLY A 767 20.45 10.68 0.75
N VAL A 768 20.75 9.81 1.71
CA VAL A 768 22.00 9.03 1.74
C VAL A 768 21.88 7.75 0.92
N SER A 769 22.93 7.42 0.16
CA SER A 769 23.00 6.17 -0.60
C SER A 769 23.52 5.02 0.28
N ILE A 770 22.72 3.97 0.46
CA ILE A 770 23.05 2.79 1.27
C ILE A 770 22.71 1.53 0.48
N ALA A 771 23.74 0.88 -0.07
CA ALA A 771 23.58 -0.37 -0.81
C ALA A 771 24.02 -1.59 0.02
N THR A 772 24.98 -1.41 0.92
CA THR A 772 25.61 -2.51 1.64
C THR A 772 25.60 -2.32 3.16
N LEU A 773 25.82 -3.42 3.89
CA LEU A 773 26.07 -3.37 5.34
C LEU A 773 27.28 -2.50 5.70
N VAL A 774 28.30 -2.44 4.83
CA VAL A 774 29.49 -1.58 5.04
C VAL A 774 29.07 -0.11 5.07
N ASP A 775 28.16 0.30 4.18
CA ASP A 775 27.63 1.65 4.11
C ASP A 775 26.84 1.99 5.38
N MET A 776 26.00 1.06 5.85
CA MET A 776 25.24 1.21 7.10
C MET A 776 26.17 1.39 8.33
N LYS A 777 27.26 0.61 8.39
CA LYS A 777 28.28 0.75 9.46
C LYS A 777 28.95 2.13 9.44
N LYS A 778 29.31 2.62 8.26
CA LYS A 778 29.90 3.96 8.09
C LYS A 778 28.92 5.06 8.52
N LEU A 779 27.66 4.92 8.11
CA LEU A 779 26.59 5.89 8.39
C LEU A 779 26.43 6.17 9.89
N TYR A 780 26.45 5.12 10.72
CA TYR A 780 26.26 5.24 12.18
C TYR A 780 27.55 5.11 13.00
N SER A 781 28.71 5.19 12.36
CA SER A 781 29.99 5.16 13.09
C SER A 781 30.11 6.31 14.10
N GLY A 782 30.70 6.01 15.25
CA GLY A 782 30.83 6.94 16.38
C GLY A 782 29.53 7.19 17.17
N PHE A 783 28.41 6.55 16.82
CA PHE A 783 27.19 6.53 17.62
C PHE A 783 26.97 5.13 18.17
N ASP A 784 27.02 4.97 19.49
CA ASP A 784 26.66 3.70 20.13
C ASP A 784 25.14 3.48 20.05
N LEU A 785 24.73 2.54 19.19
CA LEU A 785 23.32 2.26 18.91
C LEU A 785 22.57 1.59 20.08
N CYS A 786 23.30 1.12 21.10
CA CYS A 786 22.73 0.58 22.34
C CYS A 786 22.80 1.56 23.52
N ASP A 787 23.35 2.77 23.33
CA ASP A 787 23.35 3.78 24.39
C ASP A 787 21.91 4.25 24.68
N PRO A 788 21.49 4.34 25.96
CA PRO A 788 20.15 4.78 26.32
C PRO A 788 19.85 6.24 25.94
N LYS A 789 20.81 7.03 25.47
CA LYS A 789 20.65 8.40 24.96
C LYS A 789 20.72 8.47 23.44
N THR A 790 20.91 7.35 22.75
CA THR A 790 20.91 7.27 21.28
C THR A 790 19.60 6.64 20.81
N SER A 791 18.98 7.21 19.77
CA SER A 791 17.88 6.56 19.05
C SER A 791 17.85 6.97 17.59
N VAL A 792 17.72 5.98 16.70
CA VAL A 792 17.74 6.19 15.26
C VAL A 792 16.37 5.96 14.65
N SER A 793 15.88 6.92 13.89
CA SER A 793 14.71 6.76 13.02
C SER A 793 15.18 6.60 11.58
N MET A 794 14.59 5.66 10.84
CA MET A 794 14.89 5.39 9.44
C MET A 794 13.61 5.48 8.61
N THR A 795 13.55 6.46 7.71
CA THR A 795 12.40 6.68 6.81
C THR A 795 12.57 5.81 5.57
N ILE A 796 12.16 4.54 5.67
CA ILE A 796 12.25 3.53 4.61
C ILE A 796 10.98 2.65 4.64
N ASN A 797 10.47 2.24 3.48
CA ASN A 797 9.23 1.49 3.35
C ASN A 797 9.42 0.18 2.57
N GLY A 798 9.48 0.22 1.23
CA GLY A 798 9.59 -0.97 0.38
C GLY A 798 10.67 -1.98 0.82
N PRO A 799 11.96 -1.58 0.87
CA PRO A 799 13.05 -2.45 1.31
C PRO A 799 13.33 -2.33 2.83
N ALA A 800 12.35 -1.87 3.63
CA ALA A 800 12.52 -1.72 5.07
C ALA A 800 13.02 -2.97 5.80
N PRO A 801 12.57 -4.21 5.47
CA PRO A 801 13.12 -5.42 6.09
C PRO A 801 14.63 -5.57 5.89
N MET A 802 15.14 -5.29 4.69
CA MET A 802 16.56 -5.39 4.35
C MET A 802 17.38 -4.31 5.06
N ILE A 803 16.91 -3.06 5.05
CA ILE A 803 17.57 -1.95 5.74
C ILE A 803 17.56 -2.15 7.26
N LEU A 804 16.46 -2.67 7.83
CA LEU A 804 16.38 -3.01 9.25
C LEU A 804 17.38 -4.13 9.60
N ALA A 805 17.53 -5.15 8.75
CA ALA A 805 18.53 -6.18 8.95
C ALA A 805 19.96 -5.61 8.93
N MET A 806 20.27 -4.70 8.01
CA MET A 806 21.57 -4.00 7.99
C MET A 806 21.79 -3.19 9.27
N PHE A 807 20.77 -2.48 9.75
CA PHE A 807 20.85 -1.69 10.98
C PHE A 807 21.08 -2.57 12.21
N MET A 808 20.33 -3.67 12.35
CA MET A 808 20.47 -4.59 13.47
C MET A 808 21.86 -5.25 13.47
N ASN A 809 22.37 -5.66 12.32
CA ASN A 809 23.74 -6.19 12.22
C ASN A 809 24.79 -5.11 12.55
N THR A 810 24.57 -3.86 12.14
CA THR A 810 25.45 -2.75 12.52
C THR A 810 25.50 -2.56 14.04
N ALA A 811 24.35 -2.60 14.72
CA ALA A 811 24.31 -2.50 16.18
C ALA A 811 24.97 -3.69 16.88
N ILE A 812 24.78 -4.91 16.37
CA ILE A 812 25.42 -6.12 16.90
C ILE A 812 26.94 -6.03 16.75
N ASP A 813 27.41 -5.65 15.56
CA ASP A 813 28.83 -5.55 15.26
C ASP A 813 29.53 -4.46 16.08
N GLN A 814 28.86 -3.36 16.42
CA GLN A 814 29.38 -2.37 17.37
C GLN A 814 29.62 -2.98 18.76
N GLN A 815 28.71 -3.83 19.26
CA GLN A 815 28.88 -4.47 20.57
C GLN A 815 29.92 -5.60 20.53
N VAL A 816 30.04 -6.33 19.42
CA VAL A 816 31.14 -7.29 19.20
C VAL A 816 32.48 -6.56 19.15
N GLU A 817 32.56 -5.42 18.45
CA GLU A 817 33.77 -4.59 18.40
C GLU A 817 34.21 -4.16 19.80
N LYS A 818 33.27 -3.68 20.64
CA LYS A 818 33.55 -3.33 22.04
C LYS A 818 34.05 -4.53 22.83
N TYR A 819 33.34 -5.66 22.75
CA TYR A 819 33.72 -6.90 23.44
C TYR A 819 35.14 -7.35 23.06
N LEU A 820 35.50 -7.27 21.77
CA LEU A 820 36.84 -7.63 21.30
C LEU A 820 37.91 -6.65 21.80
N LYS A 821 37.61 -5.35 21.83
CA LYS A 821 38.52 -4.28 22.25
C LYS A 821 38.73 -4.19 23.77
N GLU A 822 37.84 -4.77 24.58
CA GLU A 822 37.99 -4.85 26.04
C GLU A 822 39.25 -5.61 26.48
N ASP A 823 39.79 -6.49 25.64
CA ASP A 823 40.99 -7.27 25.90
C ASP A 823 41.98 -7.18 24.72
N PRO A 824 43.19 -6.63 24.93
CA PRO A 824 44.19 -6.49 23.88
C PRO A 824 44.53 -7.78 23.14
N ALA A 825 44.53 -8.94 23.80
CA ALA A 825 44.84 -10.22 23.18
C ALA A 825 43.71 -10.69 22.26
N ARG A 826 42.46 -10.56 22.71
CA ARG A 826 41.27 -10.83 21.89
C ARG A 826 41.22 -9.92 20.67
N TRP A 827 41.53 -8.63 20.85
CA TRP A 827 41.59 -7.68 19.75
C TRP A 827 42.67 -8.03 18.73
N ALA A 828 43.90 -8.35 19.16
CA ALA A 828 44.99 -8.73 18.27
C ALA A 828 44.66 -10.00 17.46
N ALA A 829 44.04 -10.99 18.09
CA ALA A 829 43.57 -12.20 17.41
C ALA A 829 42.49 -11.90 16.35
N ALA A 830 41.53 -11.03 16.68
CA ALA A 830 40.52 -10.58 15.74
C ALA A 830 41.13 -9.83 14.55
N GLN A 831 42.09 -8.92 14.77
CA GLN A 831 42.80 -8.22 13.69
C GLN A 831 43.49 -9.19 12.73
N LYS A 832 44.14 -10.24 13.25
CA LYS A 832 44.74 -11.29 12.43
C LYS A 832 43.68 -12.00 11.59
N LYS A 833 42.56 -12.40 12.20
CA LYS A 833 41.45 -13.06 11.51
C LYS A 833 40.81 -12.18 10.44
N ILE A 834 40.63 -10.88 10.70
CA ILE A 834 40.16 -9.91 9.71
C ILE A 834 41.11 -9.84 8.52
N ALA A 835 42.41 -9.72 8.76
CA ALA A 835 43.42 -9.68 7.69
C ALA A 835 43.41 -10.97 6.84
N GLU A 836 43.17 -12.12 7.46
CA GLU A 836 43.01 -13.41 6.76
C GLU A 836 41.71 -13.46 5.93
N LEU A 837 40.57 -13.04 6.49
CA LEU A 837 39.27 -13.03 5.80
C LEU A 837 39.24 -12.06 4.60
N LEU A 838 39.98 -10.95 4.71
CA LEU A 838 40.07 -9.93 3.65
C LEU A 838 41.27 -10.15 2.72
N LYS A 839 41.99 -11.27 2.84
CA LYS A 839 43.16 -11.55 2.00
C LYS A 839 42.77 -11.53 0.51
N GLY A 840 43.44 -10.69 -0.26
CA GLY A 840 43.18 -10.52 -1.70
C GLY A 840 41.97 -9.62 -2.04
N ARG A 841 41.34 -8.98 -1.04
CA ARG A 841 40.25 -8.01 -1.23
C ARG A 841 40.65 -6.67 -0.60
N PRO A 842 40.30 -5.52 -1.21
CA PRO A 842 40.54 -4.23 -0.60
C PRO A 842 39.71 -4.09 0.68
N GLN A 843 40.35 -3.78 1.81
CA GLN A 843 39.65 -3.53 3.06
C GLN A 843 38.82 -2.24 2.93
N PRO A 844 37.49 -2.28 3.15
CA PRO A 844 36.68 -1.08 3.12
C PRO A 844 37.10 -0.11 4.23
N ARG A 845 37.11 1.19 3.93
CA ARG A 845 37.52 2.25 4.85
C ARG A 845 36.52 3.39 4.87
N TYR A 846 36.53 4.15 5.94
CA TYR A 846 35.84 5.44 6.02
C TYR A 846 36.62 6.47 5.19
N HIS A 847 35.95 7.14 4.24
CA HIS A 847 36.59 8.13 3.37
C HIS A 847 36.51 9.57 3.95
N GLY A 848 37.67 10.23 4.00
CA GLY A 848 37.86 11.55 4.58
C GLY A 848 38.06 11.51 6.09
N ASP A 849 38.13 12.70 6.71
CA ASP A 849 38.37 12.82 8.15
C ASP A 849 37.13 12.41 8.97
N LEU A 850 37.39 11.82 10.15
CA LEU A 850 36.35 11.55 11.13
C LEU A 850 35.81 12.89 11.69
N PRO A 851 34.49 13.07 11.76
CA PRO A 851 33.91 14.28 12.35
C PRO A 851 34.24 14.37 13.84
N GLN A 852 34.24 15.60 14.36
CA GLN A 852 34.40 15.82 15.79
C GLN A 852 33.31 15.09 16.59
N GLY A 853 33.73 14.29 17.58
CA GLY A 853 32.83 13.46 18.40
C GLY A 853 32.71 12.01 17.94
N ASN A 854 33.25 11.66 16.77
CA ASN A 854 33.35 10.28 16.30
C ASN A 854 34.63 9.63 16.86
N ASP A 855 34.48 8.59 17.67
CA ASP A 855 35.56 7.82 18.32
C ASP A 855 36.04 6.62 17.49
N GLY A 856 35.49 6.43 16.29
CA GLY A 856 35.79 5.31 15.40
C GLY A 856 35.01 4.02 15.69
N LEU A 857 34.10 4.01 16.67
CA LEU A 857 33.24 2.85 16.94
C LEU A 857 32.45 2.44 15.68
N GLY A 858 32.47 1.15 15.36
CA GLY A 858 31.76 0.57 14.21
C GLY A 858 32.59 0.53 12.93
N LEU A 859 33.79 1.10 12.92
CA LEU A 859 34.69 1.09 11.76
C LEU A 859 35.69 -0.07 11.78
N ALA A 860 35.87 -0.77 12.90
CA ALA A 860 36.92 -1.77 13.01
C ALA A 860 36.55 -3.09 12.30
N LEU A 861 35.25 -3.33 12.11
CA LEU A 861 34.68 -4.52 11.47
C LEU A 861 34.19 -4.24 10.04
N LEU A 862 34.69 -3.22 9.34
CA LEU A 862 34.31 -2.97 7.95
C LEU A 862 34.79 -4.10 7.03
N GLY A 863 33.84 -4.70 6.29
CA GLY A 863 34.10 -5.80 5.34
C GLY A 863 33.95 -7.21 5.92
N VAL A 864 33.68 -7.34 7.23
CA VAL A 864 33.42 -8.62 7.92
C VAL A 864 32.22 -8.47 8.85
N THR A 865 31.74 -9.55 9.45
CA THR A 865 30.66 -9.55 10.46
C THR A 865 31.12 -10.15 11.79
N GLY A 866 30.46 -9.77 12.89
CA GLY A 866 30.88 -10.17 14.23
C GLY A 866 30.87 -11.69 14.48
N ASP A 867 29.93 -12.42 13.87
CA ASP A 867 29.83 -13.88 13.91
C ASP A 867 31.04 -14.59 13.27
N GLN A 868 31.74 -13.90 12.36
CA GLN A 868 32.99 -14.40 11.79
C GLN A 868 34.17 -14.21 12.74
N LEU A 869 34.06 -13.41 13.80
CA LEU A 869 35.19 -13.04 14.67
C LEU A 869 35.15 -13.66 16.05
N VAL A 870 33.97 -14.02 16.55
CA VAL A 870 33.78 -14.70 17.84
C VAL A 870 33.14 -16.07 17.63
N ASP A 871 33.12 -16.91 18.67
CA ASP A 871 32.39 -18.18 18.63
C ASP A 871 30.87 -17.96 18.67
N ALA A 872 30.11 -19.00 18.29
CA ALA A 872 28.66 -18.93 18.15
C ALA A 872 27.92 -18.61 19.45
N GLU A 873 28.42 -19.08 20.60
CA GLU A 873 27.80 -18.84 21.91
C GLU A 873 27.99 -17.38 22.33
N THR A 874 29.22 -16.87 22.19
CA THR A 874 29.54 -15.46 22.44
C THR A 874 28.73 -14.54 21.53
N TYR A 875 28.65 -14.85 20.23
CA TYR A 875 27.84 -14.06 19.30
C TYR A 875 26.36 -14.05 19.68
N ALA A 876 25.78 -15.21 19.98
CA ALA A 876 24.37 -15.34 20.36
C ALA A 876 24.05 -14.52 21.62
N ARG A 877 24.93 -14.55 22.63
CA ARG A 877 24.79 -13.75 23.86
C ARG A 877 24.83 -12.24 23.57
N ILE A 878 25.80 -11.78 22.79
CA ILE A 878 25.92 -10.36 22.42
C ILE A 878 24.69 -9.93 21.61
N LYS A 879 24.32 -10.71 20.58
CA LYS A 879 23.14 -10.46 19.74
C LYS A 879 21.87 -10.33 20.57
N ALA A 880 21.60 -11.26 21.49
CA ALA A 880 20.42 -11.23 22.34
C ALA A 880 20.39 -9.97 23.24
N SER A 881 21.54 -9.60 23.83
CA SER A 881 21.66 -8.37 24.61
C SER A 881 21.40 -7.14 23.76
N THR A 882 22.07 -7.00 22.62
CA THR A 882 21.93 -5.87 21.68
C THR A 882 20.48 -5.69 21.23
N LEU A 883 19.81 -6.77 20.81
CA LEU A 883 18.43 -6.74 20.35
C LEU A 883 17.45 -6.25 21.44
N SER A 884 17.73 -6.53 22.71
CA SER A 884 16.91 -6.07 23.84
C SER A 884 17.14 -4.60 24.20
N THR A 885 18.31 -4.03 23.87
CA THR A 885 18.72 -2.67 24.28
C THR A 885 18.63 -1.64 23.17
N VAL A 886 18.80 -2.04 21.91
CA VAL A 886 18.81 -1.14 20.74
C VAL A 886 17.54 -0.29 20.66
N ARG A 887 17.70 1.01 20.35
CA ARG A 887 16.60 1.98 20.32
C ARG A 887 16.43 2.60 18.93
N GLY A 888 15.21 2.60 18.42
CA GLY A 888 14.94 3.25 17.15
C GLY A 888 13.55 3.00 16.60
N THR A 889 13.35 3.45 15.36
CA THR A 889 12.11 3.31 14.60
C THR A 889 12.45 3.06 13.15
N VAL A 890 11.80 2.08 12.54
CA VAL A 890 11.71 1.97 11.08
C VAL A 890 10.31 2.43 10.66
N GLN A 891 10.20 3.18 9.56
CA GLN A 891 8.89 3.69 9.14
C GLN A 891 7.96 2.56 8.68
N ALA A 892 8.35 1.82 7.64
CA ALA A 892 7.74 0.56 7.22
C ALA A 892 6.20 0.55 7.27
N ASP A 893 5.52 1.61 6.82
CA ASP A 893 4.05 1.62 6.75
C ASP A 893 3.65 1.40 5.29
N ILE A 894 3.40 0.14 4.94
CA ILE A 894 3.09 -0.27 3.55
C ILE A 894 1.69 0.19 3.11
N LEU A 895 0.74 0.35 4.04
CA LEU A 895 -0.62 0.75 3.69
C LEU A 895 -0.67 2.18 3.17
N LYS A 896 0.15 3.10 3.70
CA LYS A 896 0.28 4.45 3.12
C LYS A 896 1.00 4.45 1.78
N GLU A 897 1.83 3.45 1.49
CA GLU A 897 2.57 3.40 0.22
C GLU A 897 1.61 3.20 -0.95
N ASP A 898 0.66 2.27 -0.80
CA ASP A 898 -0.40 2.05 -1.79
C ASP A 898 -1.38 3.22 -1.89
N GLN A 899 -1.65 3.91 -0.77
CA GLN A 899 -2.61 5.02 -0.73
C GLN A 899 -2.07 6.35 -1.25
N ALA A 900 -0.77 6.64 -1.09
CA ALA A 900 -0.25 7.99 -1.32
C ALA A 900 1.22 8.07 -1.75
N GLN A 901 2.13 7.34 -1.10
CA GLN A 901 3.57 7.60 -1.27
C GLN A 901 4.21 6.84 -2.45
N ASN A 902 3.57 5.77 -2.93
CA ASN A 902 3.93 5.04 -4.15
C ASN A 902 5.38 4.51 -4.18
N THR A 903 6.00 4.18 -3.03
CA THR A 903 7.33 3.54 -2.96
C THR A 903 7.26 2.04 -2.64
N CYS A 904 6.09 1.41 -2.85
CA CYS A 904 5.96 -0.03 -2.71
C CYS A 904 6.61 -0.75 -3.90
N ILE A 905 7.63 -1.56 -3.64
CA ILE A 905 8.38 -2.32 -4.66
C ILE A 905 7.98 -3.79 -4.73
N PHE A 906 7.23 -4.26 -3.73
CA PHE A 906 6.66 -5.60 -3.69
C PHE A 906 5.13 -5.51 -3.78
N SER A 907 4.45 -6.64 -3.98
CA SER A 907 3.00 -6.67 -3.79
C SER A 907 2.64 -6.34 -2.34
N THR A 908 1.54 -5.62 -2.14
CA THR A 908 1.07 -5.19 -0.81
C THR A 908 0.93 -6.36 0.16
N GLU A 909 0.44 -7.50 -0.32
CA GLU A 909 0.31 -8.74 0.47
C GLU A 909 1.67 -9.26 0.95
N PHE A 910 2.65 -9.35 0.05
CA PHE A 910 3.99 -9.82 0.40
C PHE A 910 4.70 -8.87 1.37
N ALA A 911 4.57 -7.56 1.14
CA ALA A 911 5.13 -6.55 2.02
C ALA A 911 4.50 -6.58 3.43
N LEU A 912 3.18 -6.73 3.53
CA LEU A 912 2.48 -6.93 4.82
C LEU A 912 2.93 -8.21 5.52
N ARG A 913 3.13 -9.31 4.78
CA ARG A 913 3.69 -10.56 5.32
C ARG A 913 5.06 -10.33 5.95
N MET A 914 5.98 -9.68 5.23
CA MET A 914 7.30 -9.36 5.77
C MET A 914 7.22 -8.48 7.02
N MET A 915 6.31 -7.50 7.08
CA MET A 915 6.11 -6.70 8.28
C MET A 915 5.63 -7.52 9.48
N GLY A 916 4.71 -8.47 9.26
CA GLY A 916 4.30 -9.39 10.32
C GLY A 916 5.45 -10.32 10.74
N ASP A 917 6.33 -10.72 9.83
CA ASP A 917 7.50 -11.55 10.16
C ASP A 917 8.52 -10.76 11.00
N ILE A 918 8.72 -9.47 10.71
CA ILE A 918 9.52 -8.56 11.55
C ILE A 918 8.92 -8.47 12.96
N GLN A 919 7.61 -8.24 13.06
CA GLN A 919 6.95 -8.13 14.36
C GLN A 919 7.04 -9.44 15.16
N GLN A 920 6.84 -10.59 14.51
CA GLN A 920 7.02 -11.89 15.15
C GLN A 920 8.45 -12.07 15.66
N TYR A 921 9.45 -11.74 14.84
CA TYR A 921 10.86 -11.79 15.24
C TYR A 921 11.14 -10.87 16.45
N PHE A 922 10.54 -9.68 16.49
CA PHE A 922 10.67 -8.76 17.63
C PHE A 922 10.09 -9.35 18.91
N VAL A 923 8.93 -9.99 18.83
CA VAL A 923 8.30 -10.68 19.97
C VAL A 923 9.19 -11.82 20.47
N ASP A 924 9.60 -12.72 19.56
CA ASP A 924 10.37 -13.92 19.88
C ASP A 924 11.75 -13.58 20.48
N ASN A 925 12.36 -12.49 20.02
CA ASN A 925 13.69 -12.03 20.45
C ASN A 925 13.65 -10.88 21.47
N LYS A 926 12.47 -10.55 22.02
CA LYS A 926 12.28 -9.51 23.06
C LYS A 926 12.83 -8.13 22.66
N VAL A 927 12.68 -7.75 21.39
CA VAL A 927 13.01 -6.41 20.88
C VAL A 927 11.93 -5.43 21.32
N ARG A 928 12.11 -4.80 22.49
CA ARG A 928 11.09 -3.94 23.12
C ARG A 928 11.28 -2.44 22.93
N ASN A 929 12.48 -2.04 22.51
CA ASN A 929 12.90 -0.64 22.45
C ASN A 929 12.99 -0.10 21.01
N PHE A 930 12.65 -0.94 20.02
CA PHE A 930 12.63 -0.59 18.62
C PHE A 930 11.20 -0.68 18.09
N TYR A 931 10.73 0.36 17.40
CA TYR A 931 9.42 0.39 16.77
C TYR A 931 9.51 -0.22 15.36
N SER A 932 8.80 -1.32 15.13
CA SER A 932 8.77 -2.08 13.87
C SER A 932 7.98 -1.39 12.75
N VAL A 933 7.12 -0.43 13.10
CA VAL A 933 6.32 0.36 12.18
C VAL A 933 6.04 1.74 12.77
N SER A 934 5.99 2.75 11.91
CA SER A 934 5.53 4.12 12.21
C SER A 934 4.39 4.48 11.26
N ILE A 935 3.17 4.21 11.72
CA ILE A 935 1.92 4.51 10.99
C ILE A 935 1.85 6.02 10.71
N SER A 936 1.76 6.42 9.44
CA SER A 936 2.03 7.81 9.03
C SER A 936 0.97 8.39 8.11
N GLY A 937 0.38 9.52 8.53
CA GLY A 937 -0.51 10.33 7.69
C GLY A 937 0.17 11.45 6.90
N TYR A 938 1.46 11.70 7.09
CA TYR A 938 2.14 12.86 6.48
C TYR A 938 2.02 12.85 4.95
N HIS A 939 2.43 11.75 4.31
CA HIS A 939 2.41 11.61 2.85
C HIS A 939 0.99 11.61 2.26
N ILE A 940 0.00 11.10 3.01
CA ILE A 940 -1.42 11.17 2.61
C ILE A 940 -1.88 12.62 2.52
N ALA A 941 -1.48 13.47 3.47
CA ALA A 941 -1.79 14.90 3.43
C ALA A 941 -1.03 15.63 2.31
N GLU A 942 0.27 15.35 2.13
CA GLU A 942 1.07 15.95 1.05
C GLU A 942 0.55 15.56 -0.35
N ALA A 943 -0.06 14.38 -0.49
CA ALA A 943 -0.76 13.97 -1.72
C ALA A 943 -2.07 14.74 -1.98
N GLY A 944 -2.51 15.58 -1.04
CA GLY A 944 -3.67 16.47 -1.15
C GLY A 944 -4.86 16.11 -0.25
N ALA A 945 -4.71 15.15 0.67
CA ALA A 945 -5.78 14.83 1.62
C ALA A 945 -5.97 15.95 2.66
N ASN A 946 -7.22 16.30 2.95
CA ASN A 946 -7.54 17.23 4.03
C ASN A 946 -7.26 16.60 5.42
N PRO A 947 -7.19 17.40 6.52
CA PRO A 947 -6.85 16.89 7.85
C PRO A 947 -7.76 15.77 8.37
N ILE A 948 -9.05 15.78 8.01
CA ILE A 948 -10.00 14.72 8.40
C ILE A 948 -9.64 13.40 7.72
N SER A 949 -9.40 13.45 6.42
CA SER A 949 -9.05 12.27 5.62
C SER A 949 -7.69 11.72 6.03
N GLN A 950 -6.72 12.60 6.29
CA GLN A 950 -5.41 12.25 6.85
C GLN A 950 -5.56 11.45 8.14
N LEU A 951 -6.26 12.00 9.13
CA LEU A 951 -6.43 11.35 10.44
C LEU A 951 -7.18 10.02 10.30
N ALA A 952 -8.29 10.00 9.54
CA ALA A 952 -9.12 8.82 9.37
C ALA A 952 -8.36 7.67 8.69
N PHE A 953 -7.65 7.93 7.59
CA PHE A 953 -6.87 6.90 6.89
C PHE A 953 -5.69 6.42 7.73
N THR A 954 -5.01 7.31 8.44
CA THR A 954 -3.88 6.93 9.33
C THR A 954 -4.35 6.00 10.45
N LEU A 955 -5.44 6.35 11.13
CA LEU A 955 -6.01 5.49 12.18
C LEU A 955 -6.53 4.17 11.61
N SER A 956 -7.19 4.20 10.44
CA SER A 956 -7.65 3.01 9.74
C SER A 956 -6.49 2.05 9.43
N ASN A 957 -5.37 2.57 8.92
CA ASN A 957 -4.17 1.77 8.63
C ASN A 957 -3.60 1.18 9.92
N GLY A 958 -3.55 1.96 11.01
CA GLY A 958 -3.12 1.48 12.31
C GLY A 958 -3.98 0.33 12.85
N PHE A 959 -5.31 0.48 12.80
CA PHE A 959 -6.23 -0.60 13.20
C PHE A 959 -6.13 -1.82 12.29
N THR A 960 -5.87 -1.62 11.00
CA THR A 960 -5.64 -2.74 10.05
C THR A 960 -4.41 -3.56 10.47
N ILE A 961 -3.32 -2.91 10.84
CA ILE A 961 -2.09 -3.57 11.30
C ILE A 961 -2.35 -4.33 12.61
N VAL A 962 -3.11 -3.74 13.54
CA VAL A 962 -3.52 -4.42 14.78
C VAL A 962 -4.31 -5.69 14.48
N GLU A 963 -5.36 -5.61 13.65
CA GLU A 963 -6.16 -6.77 13.27
C GLU A 963 -5.32 -7.85 12.57
N TYR A 964 -4.38 -7.43 11.71
CA TYR A 964 -3.46 -8.35 11.05
C TYR A 964 -2.56 -9.09 12.04
N TYR A 965 -1.98 -8.39 13.01
CA TYR A 965 -1.14 -9.02 14.05
C TYR A 965 -1.96 -9.94 14.97
N LEU A 966 -3.19 -9.54 15.34
CA LEU A 966 -4.11 -10.39 16.09
C LEU A 966 -4.48 -11.66 15.30
N ALA A 967 -4.71 -11.54 13.98
CA ALA A 967 -4.99 -12.68 13.12
C ALA A 967 -3.80 -13.65 13.01
N ARG A 968 -2.57 -13.16 13.21
CA ARG A 968 -1.36 -13.99 13.33
C ARG A 968 -1.15 -14.61 14.72
N GLY A 969 -2.02 -14.32 15.69
CA GLY A 969 -1.94 -14.88 17.05
C GLY A 969 -1.03 -14.09 18.00
N MET A 970 -0.64 -12.87 17.64
CA MET A 970 0.10 -11.98 18.55
C MET A 970 -0.84 -11.37 19.59
N GLN A 971 -0.32 -11.09 20.78
CA GLN A 971 -1.05 -10.32 21.79
C GLN A 971 -1.11 -8.83 21.39
N ILE A 972 -2.14 -8.12 21.87
CA ILE A 972 -2.37 -6.69 21.59
C ILE A 972 -1.22 -5.79 22.05
#